data_AF-A0A8H6PME7-F1
#
_entry.id   AF-A0A8H6PME7-F1
#
_cell.length_a   1.000
_cell.length_b   1.000
_cell.length_c   1.000
_cell.angle_alpha   90.00
_cell.angle_beta   90.00
_cell.angle_gamma   90.00
#
_symmetry.space_group_name_H-M   'P 1'
#
loop_
_entity.id
_entity.type
_entity.pdbx_description
1 polymer ?
#
loop_
_entity_poly.entity_id
_entity_poly.type
_entity_poly.pdbx_seq_one_letter_code
_entity_poly.pdbx_strand_id
1 'polypeptide(L)'
;MRGLLLAGALALPASVFAHPAQSQGLYRRTVDLNAFRLKSLAKYVNATETVIDAPDSFAPFAQQSYVEAATQHVKMTVADATFRLVDDHYVGDNGVAHVHFRQTANGLDIDNADFNVNVGKDGKVFSYGNSFYTGKVPSSGPLTKRDFSDPVTALKGTTNTLQLPISVDGASSESTEEKESYVFKGVSGTVSDPKAKLVYFVKGDGKLALAWRVETDIDSNWLLTYIDAKSGEEIHGVVDYVAEADYQVYAWGINDPTEGSRTIVSDPWDSAASEFTWISDGSTKYTTSRGNNGIAQSNPSGGTSYLNNYRPSSSSLSFRYPYSTSMSPPSSYVDASIIQLFYTANTYHDLLHTLGFNEKAGNFEYNTNGQGGRGNDYVILNAQDGSGTNNANFATPPDGQPGRMRMYVWDASTPYRDGSFEAGIVIHEYTHGLSNRLTGGPANSNCLNALESGGMGEGWSDFMATAIRLKPGDTRSKDYTMGEWASNRAGGIRAYPYSTSLSTNPLTYTSVNSLDKVHAIGTVWASMLYEVMWNLIDKYGKNDAPKPTIRDGVPTDGKYLSMKLVMDGMALQPCNPNFVQARDAILDADTALTGGANQCEIWKGFAKRGLGDGARYSRNNRILKPASANQIKEYEINMMRSVIPLIVSLGSLAAALNITTPAANETYAAGSTLNVKWTSVDTDPTNISLYLWNFVSWPPSYVPLAYDVPTADLSHEVQIPCDNNPEWGYQISAINGTNVYIIYSQSAKFTISESDSVCEPEPEPTPSTCPTAVSTVYVTVSPTGSSSRLFHPSSSSHVSPTPSPSTTTTPTSKYVKPGTVPKTIGWCSDYSHPVTLDKVPTPTPSPMVTPAPEGPGASGPRVKTITTTVTVEACPVEDDMW
;
A
#
# COMPACT_ATOMS: atom_id res chain seq x y z
N MET A 1 47.77 58.82 4.35
CA MET A 1 48.51 58.74 5.63
C MET A 1 47.76 57.73 6.50
N ARG A 2 48.33 56.54 6.75
CA ARG A 2 48.90 56.09 8.07
C ARG A 2 47.87 56.18 9.21
N GLY A 3 47.57 55.17 10.04
CA GLY A 3 48.06 53.80 10.32
C GLY A 3 47.14 53.22 11.44
N LEU A 4 46.80 51.93 11.43
CA LEU A 4 47.44 50.80 12.13
C LEU A 4 47.42 50.83 13.68
N LEU A 5 46.71 49.83 14.24
CA LEU A 5 47.07 48.86 15.32
C LEU A 5 46.38 48.93 16.70
N LEU A 6 45.68 47.85 17.04
CA LEU A 6 45.91 46.86 18.14
C LEU A 6 44.61 46.00 18.31
N ALA A 7 44.55 44.72 17.90
CA ALA A 7 44.94 43.47 18.63
C ALA A 7 44.29 43.36 20.03
N GLY A 8 43.60 42.30 20.48
CA GLY A 8 43.21 40.98 19.97
C GLY A 8 42.78 40.08 21.16
N ALA A 9 41.79 39.18 20.97
CA ALA A 9 41.50 37.96 21.78
C ALA A 9 40.28 37.23 21.15
N LEU A 10 40.47 36.27 20.23
CA LEU A 10 40.55 34.80 20.41
C LEU A 10 39.30 34.13 21.03
N ALA A 11 38.46 33.51 20.18
CA ALA A 11 37.97 32.12 20.33
C ALA A 11 37.15 31.65 19.09
N LEU A 12 37.74 30.70 18.34
CA LEU A 12 37.12 29.59 17.56
C LEU A 12 36.01 29.87 16.51
N PRO A 13 36.29 29.73 15.20
CA PRO A 13 35.31 29.25 14.23
C PRO A 13 35.39 27.73 14.14
N ALA A 14 34.32 27.03 14.52
CA ALA A 14 34.13 25.64 14.17
C ALA A 14 33.97 25.54 12.65
N SER A 15 34.97 24.96 12.00
CA SER A 15 34.95 24.52 10.61
C SER A 15 33.86 23.46 10.46
N VAL A 16 32.64 23.86 10.07
CA VAL A 16 31.67 22.90 9.56
C VAL A 16 32.07 22.60 8.13
N PHE A 17 32.74 21.46 7.95
CA PHE A 17 32.84 20.82 6.65
C PHE A 17 31.41 20.62 6.14
N ALA A 18 31.04 21.35 5.08
CA ALA A 18 29.92 20.94 4.27
C ALA A 18 30.25 19.54 3.75
N HIS A 19 29.59 18.52 4.30
CA HIS A 19 29.57 17.22 3.67
C HIS A 19 28.98 17.41 2.26
N PRO A 20 29.63 16.92 1.20
CA PRO A 20 28.96 16.84 -0.08
C PRO A 20 27.79 15.87 0.11
N ALA A 21 26.58 16.40 0.04
CA ALA A 21 25.39 15.59 -0.09
C ALA A 21 25.51 14.84 -1.41
N GLN A 22 25.85 13.56 -1.33
CA GLN A 22 25.91 12.66 -2.47
C GLN A 22 24.46 12.44 -2.91
N SER A 23 24.00 13.30 -3.82
CA SER A 23 22.81 13.10 -4.62
C SER A 23 23.02 11.82 -5.43
N GLN A 24 22.57 10.67 -4.93
CA GLN A 24 22.34 9.51 -5.78
C GLN A 24 21.02 9.73 -6.53
N GLY A 25 21.08 10.62 -7.52
CA GLY A 25 20.10 10.61 -8.59
C GLY A 25 20.28 9.33 -9.38
N LEU A 26 19.18 8.65 -9.70
CA LEU A 26 19.14 7.59 -10.69
C LEU A 26 19.67 8.15 -12.01
N TYR A 27 20.96 7.96 -12.28
CA TYR A 27 21.56 8.29 -13.57
C TYR A 27 20.97 7.35 -14.60
N ARG A 28 20.07 7.88 -15.43
CA ARG A 28 19.58 7.22 -16.64
C ARG A 28 20.80 6.84 -17.50
N ARG A 29 21.06 5.55 -17.67
CA ARG A 29 22.09 5.08 -18.61
C ARG A 29 21.65 5.47 -20.03
N THR A 30 22.52 6.15 -20.78
CA THR A 30 22.23 6.51 -22.18
C THR A 30 22.52 5.32 -23.12
N VAL A 31 23.28 4.33 -22.63
CA VAL A 31 23.73 3.15 -23.37
C VAL A 31 22.72 2.01 -23.22
N ASP A 32 22.24 1.48 -24.34
CA ASP A 32 21.40 0.28 -24.40
C ASP A 32 22.25 -0.99 -24.23
N LEU A 33 22.12 -1.66 -23.09
CA LEU A 33 22.84 -2.91 -22.81
C LEU A 33 22.43 -4.05 -23.75
N ASN A 34 21.23 -4.00 -24.33
CA ASN A 34 20.77 -5.04 -25.25
C ASN A 34 21.58 -5.10 -26.54
N ALA A 35 22.20 -3.99 -26.94
CA ALA A 35 23.10 -3.94 -28.09
C ALA A 35 24.34 -4.84 -27.93
N PHE A 36 24.71 -5.19 -26.68
CA PHE A 36 25.87 -6.02 -26.35
C PHE A 36 25.49 -7.44 -25.93
N ARG A 37 24.22 -7.86 -26.03
CA ARG A 37 23.82 -9.21 -25.64
C ARG A 37 24.55 -10.29 -26.44
N LEU A 38 24.84 -11.39 -25.77
CA LEU A 38 25.39 -12.59 -26.39
C LEU A 38 24.48 -13.09 -27.52
N LYS A 39 25.09 -13.53 -28.62
CA LYS A 39 24.37 -14.26 -29.68
C LYS A 39 24.39 -15.75 -29.38
N SER A 40 23.28 -16.44 -29.66
CA SER A 40 23.20 -17.89 -29.47
C SER A 40 24.17 -18.62 -30.40
N LEU A 41 25.02 -19.46 -29.81
CA LEU A 41 25.97 -20.35 -30.50
C LEU A 41 25.65 -21.82 -30.24
N ALA A 42 24.73 -22.09 -29.32
CA ALA A 42 24.45 -23.44 -28.83
C ALA A 42 23.57 -24.22 -29.82
N LYS A 43 23.91 -25.50 -29.98
CA LYS A 43 23.06 -26.51 -30.60
C LYS A 43 22.60 -27.48 -29.52
N TYR A 44 21.37 -27.98 -29.63
CA TYR A 44 20.82 -29.00 -28.76
C TYR A 44 20.47 -30.23 -29.57
N VAL A 45 20.92 -31.40 -29.13
CA VAL A 45 20.59 -32.69 -29.70
C VAL A 45 19.68 -33.43 -28.73
N ASN A 46 18.48 -33.75 -29.20
CA ASN A 46 17.43 -34.38 -28.40
C ASN A 46 17.51 -35.92 -28.45
N ALA A 47 16.75 -36.58 -27.58
CA ALA A 47 16.73 -38.04 -27.46
C ALA A 47 16.47 -38.81 -28.75
N THR A 48 15.71 -38.26 -29.69
CA THR A 48 15.41 -38.92 -30.97
C THR A 48 16.59 -38.88 -31.93
N GLU A 49 17.35 -37.78 -31.93
CA GLU A 49 18.55 -37.60 -32.76
C GLU A 49 19.76 -38.35 -32.17
N THR A 50 19.88 -38.41 -30.84
CA THR A 50 20.96 -39.17 -30.15
C THR A 50 20.89 -40.67 -30.44
N VAL A 51 19.71 -41.21 -30.77
CA VAL A 51 19.51 -42.62 -31.16
C VAL A 51 20.01 -42.91 -32.59
N ILE A 52 20.10 -41.89 -33.45
CA ILE A 52 20.54 -42.02 -34.85
C ILE A 52 22.06 -41.91 -34.98
N ASP A 53 22.71 -41.12 -34.10
CA ASP A 53 24.17 -40.89 -34.09
C ASP A 53 24.95 -41.85 -33.16
N ALA A 54 24.29 -42.79 -32.49
CA ALA A 54 24.96 -43.75 -31.61
C ALA A 54 25.62 -44.87 -32.43
N PRO A 55 26.96 -44.98 -32.52
CA PRO A 55 27.58 -46.18 -33.08
C PRO A 55 27.16 -47.42 -32.27
N ASP A 56 26.86 -48.52 -32.96
CA ASP A 56 26.46 -49.85 -32.45
C ASP A 56 27.47 -50.50 -31.46
N SER A 57 28.51 -49.79 -31.00
CA SER A 57 29.58 -50.32 -30.14
C SER A 57 29.37 -50.11 -28.65
N PHE A 58 28.23 -49.59 -28.18
CA PHE A 58 27.96 -49.50 -26.74
C PHE A 58 27.47 -50.84 -26.19
N ALA A 59 28.42 -51.74 -25.92
CA ALA A 59 28.22 -52.78 -24.93
C ALA A 59 27.75 -52.14 -23.60
N PRO A 60 26.93 -52.82 -22.77
CA PRO A 60 26.50 -52.27 -21.50
C PRO A 60 27.73 -52.15 -20.59
N PHE A 61 28.35 -50.97 -20.56
CA PHE A 61 29.44 -50.65 -19.64
C PHE A 61 28.84 -50.47 -18.24
N ALA A 62 28.49 -51.58 -17.60
CA ALA A 62 27.92 -51.65 -16.26
C ALA A 62 28.93 -51.24 -15.14
N GLN A 63 29.95 -50.44 -15.45
CA GLN A 63 31.02 -50.04 -14.52
C GLN A 63 31.51 -48.58 -14.65
N GLN A 64 31.00 -47.76 -15.58
CA GLN A 64 31.42 -46.35 -15.68
C GLN A 64 30.46 -45.42 -14.91
N SER A 65 31.00 -44.39 -14.27
CA SER A 65 30.22 -43.31 -13.66
C SER A 65 29.54 -42.45 -14.73
N TYR A 66 28.45 -41.75 -14.38
CA TYR A 66 27.76 -40.83 -15.30
C TYR A 66 28.69 -39.71 -15.81
N VAL A 67 29.68 -39.30 -15.02
CA VAL A 67 30.71 -38.32 -15.43
C VAL A 67 31.63 -38.88 -16.50
N GLU A 68 32.04 -40.15 -16.40
CA GLU A 68 32.88 -40.81 -17.40
C GLU A 68 32.15 -40.98 -18.73
N ALA A 69 30.89 -41.42 -18.68
CA ALA A 69 30.03 -41.54 -19.87
C ALA A 69 29.87 -40.19 -20.58
N ALA A 70 29.57 -39.14 -19.81
CA ALA A 70 29.48 -37.78 -20.34
C ALA A 70 30.81 -37.28 -20.93
N THR A 71 31.92 -37.52 -20.23
CA THR A 71 33.27 -37.10 -20.68
C THR A 71 33.65 -37.77 -21.99
N GLN A 72 33.36 -39.06 -22.15
CA GLN A 72 33.62 -39.79 -23.39
C GLN A 72 32.77 -39.25 -24.53
N HIS A 73 31.50 -38.94 -24.27
CA HIS A 73 30.62 -38.36 -25.27
C HIS A 73 31.17 -37.04 -25.81
N VAL A 74 31.60 -36.12 -24.93
CA VAL A 74 32.24 -34.86 -25.37
C VAL A 74 33.47 -35.12 -26.25
N LYS A 75 34.37 -36.04 -25.85
CA LYS A 75 35.56 -36.38 -26.67
C LYS A 75 35.21 -36.93 -28.05
N MET A 76 34.09 -37.64 -28.18
CA MET A 76 33.65 -38.16 -29.48
C MET A 76 33.01 -37.07 -30.35
N THR A 77 32.23 -36.17 -29.74
CA THR A 77 31.56 -35.08 -30.47
C THR A 77 32.54 -34.01 -30.93
N VAL A 78 33.58 -33.73 -30.14
CA VAL A 78 34.55 -32.64 -30.39
C VAL A 78 35.99 -33.10 -30.09
N ALA A 79 36.50 -34.02 -30.90
CA ALA A 79 37.78 -34.72 -30.66
C ALA A 79 39.01 -33.81 -30.50
N ASP A 80 39.05 -32.66 -31.19
CA ASP A 80 40.19 -31.74 -31.18
C ASP A 80 40.08 -30.63 -30.12
N ALA A 81 38.98 -30.60 -29.36
CA ALA A 81 38.76 -29.57 -28.34
C ALA A 81 39.45 -29.93 -27.02
N THR A 82 40.16 -28.98 -26.43
CA THR A 82 40.56 -29.03 -25.03
C THR A 82 39.43 -28.51 -24.15
N PHE A 83 39.14 -29.17 -23.04
CA PHE A 83 38.06 -28.80 -22.13
C PHE A 83 38.33 -29.31 -20.71
N ARG A 84 37.62 -28.74 -19.74
CA ARG A 84 37.60 -29.20 -18.36
C ARG A 84 36.18 -29.55 -17.93
N LEU A 85 36.06 -30.50 -17.00
CA LEU A 85 34.84 -30.73 -16.25
C LEU A 85 34.55 -29.49 -15.37
N VAL A 86 33.28 -29.13 -15.23
CA VAL A 86 32.82 -28.17 -14.23
C VAL A 86 32.39 -28.97 -13.00
N ASP A 87 32.83 -28.52 -11.82
CA ASP A 87 32.73 -29.30 -10.58
C ASP A 87 31.29 -29.45 -10.04
N ASP A 88 30.32 -28.71 -10.60
CA ASP A 88 28.93 -28.64 -10.16
C ASP A 88 28.00 -29.65 -10.87
N HIS A 89 28.52 -30.79 -11.30
CA HIS A 89 27.70 -31.87 -11.86
C HIS A 89 26.84 -32.55 -10.78
N TYR A 90 25.61 -32.92 -11.13
CA TYR A 90 24.65 -33.47 -10.16
C TYR A 90 23.70 -34.50 -10.78
N VAL A 91 23.03 -35.27 -9.93
CA VAL A 91 21.91 -36.14 -10.32
C VAL A 91 20.63 -35.50 -9.78
N GLY A 92 19.70 -35.15 -10.67
CA GLY A 92 18.40 -34.60 -10.26
C GLY A 92 17.52 -35.65 -9.58
N ASP A 93 16.49 -35.22 -8.86
CA ASP A 93 15.53 -36.11 -8.19
C ASP A 93 14.81 -37.07 -9.16
N ASN A 94 14.73 -36.67 -10.44
CA ASN A 94 14.22 -37.51 -11.52
C ASN A 94 15.20 -38.62 -11.93
N GLY A 95 16.40 -38.69 -11.33
CA GLY A 95 17.49 -39.62 -11.60
C GLY A 95 18.27 -39.38 -12.89
N VAL A 96 18.14 -38.19 -13.48
CA VAL A 96 18.97 -37.77 -14.63
C VAL A 96 20.24 -37.10 -14.10
N ALA A 97 21.38 -37.56 -14.59
CA ALA A 97 22.67 -36.92 -14.32
C ALA A 97 22.89 -35.77 -15.30
N HIS A 98 23.29 -34.61 -14.79
CA HIS A 98 23.65 -33.42 -15.53
C HIS A 98 25.14 -33.16 -15.35
N VAL A 99 25.89 -33.19 -16.46
CA VAL A 99 27.35 -33.02 -16.46
C VAL A 99 27.71 -31.86 -17.38
N HIS A 100 28.49 -30.91 -16.87
CA HIS A 100 28.84 -29.68 -17.57
C HIS A 100 30.35 -29.63 -17.85
N PHE A 101 30.72 -29.18 -19.04
CA PHE A 101 32.10 -29.00 -19.47
C PHE A 101 32.29 -27.61 -20.05
N ARG A 102 33.45 -27.01 -19.76
CA ARG A 102 33.87 -25.72 -20.29
C ARG A 102 35.02 -25.94 -21.25
N GLN A 103 34.91 -25.44 -22.48
CA GLN A 103 36.03 -25.49 -23.42
C GLN A 103 37.17 -24.61 -22.89
N THR A 104 38.40 -25.08 -23.09
CA THR A 104 39.61 -24.35 -22.75
C THR A 104 40.47 -24.19 -23.99
N ALA A 105 41.27 -23.13 -24.05
CA ALA A 105 42.27 -22.92 -25.09
C ALA A 105 43.48 -22.25 -24.45
N ASN A 106 44.69 -22.76 -24.74
CA ASN A 106 45.95 -22.20 -24.21
C ASN A 106 45.96 -22.04 -22.67
N GLY A 107 45.22 -22.89 -21.95
CA GLY A 107 45.10 -22.86 -20.49
C GLY A 107 44.21 -21.73 -19.94
N LEU A 108 43.35 -21.14 -20.77
CA LEU A 108 42.28 -20.21 -20.40
C LEU A 108 40.92 -20.81 -20.78
N ASP A 109 39.86 -20.44 -20.06
CA ASP A 109 38.49 -20.80 -20.43
C ASP A 109 38.06 -20.04 -21.70
N ILE A 110 37.29 -20.69 -22.56
CA ILE A 110 36.45 -20.01 -23.55
C ILE A 110 35.09 -19.82 -22.89
N ASP A 111 34.82 -18.62 -22.38
CA ASP A 111 33.87 -18.43 -21.29
C ASP A 111 32.39 -18.54 -21.69
N ASN A 112 32.09 -18.51 -22.99
CA ASN A 112 30.76 -18.75 -23.56
C ASN A 112 30.70 -20.02 -24.44
N ALA A 113 31.61 -20.96 -24.22
CA ALA A 113 31.70 -22.24 -24.94
C ALA A 113 31.55 -23.42 -23.98
N ASP A 114 30.29 -23.78 -23.74
CA ASP A 114 29.84 -24.82 -22.82
C ASP A 114 29.35 -26.08 -23.56
N PHE A 115 29.47 -27.22 -22.87
CA PHE A 115 28.89 -28.50 -23.29
C PHE A 115 28.18 -29.12 -22.09
N ASN A 116 26.87 -29.33 -22.20
CA ASN A 116 26.08 -29.99 -21.17
C ASN A 116 25.60 -31.35 -21.67
N VAL A 117 25.81 -32.41 -20.88
CA VAL A 117 25.46 -33.78 -21.22
C VAL A 117 24.49 -34.33 -20.19
N ASN A 118 23.37 -34.88 -20.65
CA ASN A 118 22.34 -35.48 -19.79
C ASN A 118 22.39 -37.01 -19.91
N VAL A 119 22.60 -37.68 -18.77
CA VAL A 119 22.74 -39.13 -18.66
C VAL A 119 21.53 -39.71 -17.93
N GLY A 120 20.85 -40.68 -18.55
CA GLY A 120 19.68 -41.34 -17.99
C GLY A 120 20.02 -42.28 -16.82
N LYS A 121 18.99 -42.75 -16.11
CA LYS A 121 19.12 -43.77 -15.04
C LYS A 121 19.76 -45.08 -15.51
N ASP A 122 19.64 -45.36 -16.81
CA ASP A 122 20.23 -46.51 -17.48
C ASP A 122 21.72 -46.32 -17.81
N GLY A 123 22.30 -45.17 -17.42
CA GLY A 123 23.69 -44.81 -17.67
C GLY A 123 23.96 -44.30 -19.08
N LYS A 124 22.93 -44.10 -19.92
CA LYS A 124 23.10 -43.68 -21.31
C LYS A 124 22.95 -42.18 -21.48
N VAL A 125 23.81 -41.59 -22.31
CA VAL A 125 23.61 -40.22 -22.80
C VAL A 125 22.40 -40.21 -23.72
N PHE A 126 21.39 -39.41 -23.40
CA PHE A 126 20.18 -39.30 -24.22
C PHE A 126 20.01 -37.90 -24.81
N SER A 127 20.59 -36.86 -24.22
CA SER A 127 20.60 -35.53 -24.85
C SER A 127 21.81 -34.72 -24.42
N TYR A 128 22.17 -33.74 -25.24
CA TYR A 128 23.25 -32.82 -24.92
C TYR A 128 23.08 -31.48 -25.63
N GLY A 129 23.63 -30.43 -25.05
CA GLY A 129 23.82 -29.15 -25.69
C GLY A 129 25.31 -28.85 -25.86
N ASN A 130 25.65 -28.20 -26.97
CA ASN A 130 27.04 -27.91 -27.34
C ASN A 130 27.14 -26.51 -27.95
N SER A 131 28.02 -25.69 -27.35
CA SER A 131 28.41 -24.37 -27.85
C SER A 131 29.93 -24.22 -27.99
N PHE A 132 30.67 -25.34 -27.98
CA PHE A 132 32.11 -25.34 -28.18
C PHE A 132 32.49 -24.66 -29.51
N TYR A 133 33.51 -23.81 -29.44
CA TYR A 133 34.14 -23.19 -30.58
C TYR A 133 34.83 -24.24 -31.46
N THR A 134 34.45 -24.27 -32.74
CA THR A 134 34.99 -25.21 -33.75
C THR A 134 35.97 -24.56 -34.73
N GLY A 135 36.19 -23.25 -34.61
CA GLY A 135 37.15 -22.54 -35.46
C GLY A 135 38.60 -22.73 -35.03
N LYS A 136 39.51 -22.02 -35.71
CA LYS A 136 40.95 -22.16 -35.46
C LYS A 136 41.36 -21.45 -34.16
N VAL A 137 41.86 -22.23 -33.20
CA VAL A 137 42.47 -21.70 -31.96
C VAL A 137 43.87 -21.13 -32.27
N PRO A 138 44.26 -19.97 -31.70
CA PRO A 138 45.61 -19.43 -31.88
C PRO A 138 46.70 -20.40 -31.43
N SER A 139 47.69 -20.66 -32.30
CA SER A 139 48.77 -21.64 -32.07
C SER A 139 49.82 -21.21 -31.04
N SER A 140 49.91 -19.91 -30.72
CA SER A 140 50.72 -19.40 -29.62
C SER A 140 49.82 -18.89 -28.50
N GLY A 141 50.00 -19.42 -27.28
CA GLY A 141 49.24 -18.99 -26.12
C GLY A 141 49.50 -17.52 -25.75
N PRO A 142 48.49 -16.75 -25.35
CA PRO A 142 48.60 -15.31 -25.06
C PRO A 142 49.48 -15.06 -23.84
N LEU A 143 49.57 -16.03 -22.94
CA LEU A 143 50.33 -15.96 -21.70
C LEU A 143 51.85 -15.99 -21.90
N THR A 144 52.35 -16.54 -23.01
CA THR A 144 53.81 -16.57 -23.27
C THR A 144 54.33 -15.25 -23.80
N LYS A 145 53.50 -14.51 -24.55
CA LYS A 145 53.83 -13.18 -25.09
C LYS A 145 53.35 -12.04 -24.20
N ARG A 146 52.41 -12.30 -23.28
CA ARG A 146 51.68 -11.29 -22.49
C ARG A 146 51.16 -10.14 -23.37
N ASP A 147 50.58 -10.50 -24.51
CA ASP A 147 50.02 -9.55 -25.49
C ASP A 147 48.58 -9.17 -25.10
N PHE A 148 48.42 -8.57 -23.92
CA PHE A 148 47.15 -8.07 -23.38
C PHE A 148 47.41 -6.91 -22.39
N SER A 149 46.42 -6.04 -22.26
CA SER A 149 46.39 -4.90 -21.34
C SER A 149 46.21 -5.32 -19.88
N ASP A 150 46.54 -4.40 -18.97
CA ASP A 150 46.31 -4.57 -17.53
C ASP A 150 44.81 -4.56 -17.20
N PRO A 151 44.32 -5.37 -16.23
CA PRO A 151 42.90 -5.47 -15.88
C PRO A 151 42.28 -4.12 -15.45
N VAL A 152 43.03 -3.18 -14.87
CA VAL A 152 42.52 -1.83 -14.54
C VAL A 152 42.16 -1.05 -15.80
N THR A 153 42.89 -1.27 -16.90
CA THR A 153 42.57 -0.70 -18.21
C THR A 153 41.21 -1.21 -18.69
N ALA A 154 40.97 -2.52 -18.54
CA ALA A 154 39.70 -3.15 -18.89
C ALA A 154 38.54 -2.63 -18.03
N LEU A 155 38.73 -2.47 -16.71
CA LEU A 155 37.71 -1.89 -15.84
C LEU A 155 37.35 -0.45 -16.24
N LYS A 156 38.35 0.38 -16.56
CA LYS A 156 38.13 1.74 -17.06
C LYS A 156 37.40 1.75 -18.39
N GLY A 157 37.79 0.89 -19.33
CA GLY A 157 37.10 0.71 -20.61
C GLY A 157 35.64 0.31 -20.44
N THR A 158 35.37 -0.70 -19.61
CA THR A 158 34.02 -1.15 -19.27
C THR A 158 33.19 0.00 -18.68
N THR A 159 33.75 0.73 -17.71
CA THR A 159 33.07 1.86 -17.05
C THR A 159 32.73 2.97 -18.05
N ASN A 160 33.68 3.33 -18.92
CA ASN A 160 33.51 4.39 -19.91
C ASN A 160 32.51 4.01 -21.00
N THR A 161 32.63 2.81 -21.56
CA THR A 161 31.79 2.36 -22.69
C THR A 161 30.35 2.09 -22.24
N LEU A 162 30.16 1.48 -21.07
CA LEU A 162 28.81 1.21 -20.54
C LEU A 162 28.23 2.35 -19.69
N GLN A 163 29.01 3.42 -19.45
CA GLN A 163 28.64 4.53 -18.57
C GLN A 163 28.20 4.04 -17.18
N LEU A 164 29.00 3.14 -16.58
CA LEU A 164 28.69 2.59 -15.26
C LEU A 164 28.81 3.68 -14.18
N PRO A 165 27.88 3.76 -13.22
CA PRO A 165 27.88 4.78 -12.16
C PRO A 165 28.90 4.45 -11.05
N ILE A 166 30.12 4.10 -11.42
CA ILE A 166 31.20 3.70 -10.50
C ILE A 166 32.41 4.61 -10.67
N SER A 167 33.14 4.86 -9.59
CA SER A 167 34.40 5.61 -9.63
C SER A 167 35.58 4.65 -9.63
N VAL A 168 36.46 4.82 -10.61
CA VAL A 168 37.62 3.93 -10.88
C VAL A 168 38.96 4.67 -10.88
N ASP A 169 38.99 5.92 -10.41
CA ASP A 169 40.20 6.76 -10.41
C ASP A 169 41.30 6.20 -9.49
N GLY A 170 40.89 5.58 -8.37
CA GLY A 170 41.78 4.91 -7.42
C GLY A 170 41.92 3.41 -7.63
N ALA A 171 41.42 2.87 -8.75
CA ALA A 171 41.36 1.42 -8.96
C ALA A 171 42.76 0.79 -9.07
N SER A 172 42.99 -0.25 -8.27
CA SER A 172 44.13 -1.17 -8.38
C SER A 172 43.64 -2.61 -8.47
N SER A 173 44.46 -3.54 -8.95
CA SER A 173 44.10 -4.97 -9.04
C SER A 173 45.04 -5.85 -8.20
N GLU A 174 44.47 -6.82 -7.50
CA GLU A 174 45.18 -7.85 -6.75
C GLU A 174 44.90 -9.22 -7.38
N SER A 175 45.94 -10.02 -7.66
CA SER A 175 45.78 -11.36 -8.22
C SER A 175 45.16 -12.32 -7.20
N THR A 176 44.29 -13.22 -7.65
CA THR A 176 43.75 -14.30 -6.81
C THR A 176 44.57 -15.60 -6.97
N GLU A 177 44.18 -16.66 -6.26
CA GLU A 177 44.76 -18.00 -6.45
C GLU A 177 44.43 -18.59 -7.83
N GLU A 178 43.35 -18.11 -8.47
CA GLU A 178 42.97 -18.54 -9.80
C GLU A 178 43.83 -17.82 -10.86
N LYS A 179 44.25 -18.59 -11.87
CA LYS A 179 45.17 -18.13 -12.90
C LYS A 179 44.56 -16.98 -13.72
N GLU A 180 45.29 -15.86 -13.77
CA GLU A 180 44.88 -14.63 -14.48
C GLU A 180 43.50 -14.10 -14.05
N SER A 181 43.17 -14.32 -12.78
CA SER A 181 42.01 -13.75 -12.10
C SER A 181 42.47 -12.69 -11.08
N TYR A 182 41.70 -11.61 -10.98
CA TYR A 182 42.02 -10.42 -10.20
C TYR A 182 40.78 -9.88 -9.49
N VAL A 183 40.97 -9.28 -8.32
CA VAL A 183 39.97 -8.48 -7.60
C VAL A 183 40.42 -7.02 -7.64
N PHE A 184 39.51 -6.12 -7.95
CA PHE A 184 39.79 -4.69 -7.94
C PHE A 184 39.59 -4.09 -6.55
N LYS A 185 40.49 -3.19 -6.16
CA LYS A 185 40.44 -2.41 -4.93
C LYS A 185 40.38 -0.92 -5.28
N GLY A 186 39.87 -0.10 -4.36
CA GLY A 186 39.79 1.36 -4.56
C GLY A 186 38.71 1.78 -5.57
N VAL A 187 37.75 0.90 -5.85
CA VAL A 187 36.55 1.19 -6.66
C VAL A 187 35.40 1.52 -5.72
N SER A 188 34.59 2.53 -6.05
CA SER A 188 33.39 2.88 -5.27
C SER A 188 32.15 2.94 -6.15
N GLY A 189 30.97 2.70 -5.56
CA GLY A 189 29.71 2.60 -6.31
C GLY A 189 29.33 1.16 -6.69
N THR A 190 30.03 0.17 -6.14
CA THR A 190 29.69 -1.25 -6.26
C THR A 190 29.32 -1.85 -4.91
N VAL A 191 28.46 -2.87 -4.92
CA VAL A 191 28.04 -3.62 -3.72
C VAL A 191 29.18 -4.50 -3.21
N SER A 192 29.98 -5.03 -4.14
CA SER A 192 31.17 -5.83 -3.86
C SER A 192 32.36 -5.38 -4.71
N ASP A 193 33.57 -5.77 -4.30
CA ASP A 193 34.78 -5.49 -5.06
C ASP A 193 34.67 -6.13 -6.47
N PRO A 194 34.79 -5.34 -7.56
CA PRO A 194 34.72 -5.88 -8.91
C PRO A 194 35.81 -6.91 -9.17
N LYS A 195 35.59 -7.79 -10.15
CA LYS A 195 36.56 -8.84 -10.50
C LYS A 195 36.92 -8.78 -11.98
N ALA A 196 38.11 -9.26 -12.32
CA ALA A 196 38.52 -9.49 -13.70
C ALA A 196 39.09 -10.90 -13.85
N LYS A 197 38.76 -11.55 -14.97
CA LYS A 197 39.40 -12.81 -15.37
C LYS A 197 39.76 -12.77 -16.85
N LEU A 198 41.00 -13.15 -17.19
CA LEU A 198 41.40 -13.26 -18.58
C LEU A 198 40.82 -14.53 -19.19
N VAL A 199 40.04 -14.38 -20.26
CA VAL A 199 39.33 -15.48 -20.91
C VAL A 199 39.41 -15.36 -22.43
N TYR A 200 39.07 -16.43 -23.12
CA TYR A 200 38.63 -16.35 -24.50
C TYR A 200 37.13 -16.18 -24.58
N PHE A 201 36.65 -15.53 -25.64
CA PHE A 201 35.24 -15.29 -25.87
C PHE A 201 34.92 -15.45 -27.36
N VAL A 202 33.87 -16.20 -27.69
CA VAL A 202 33.39 -16.34 -29.06
C VAL A 202 32.46 -15.17 -29.38
N LYS A 203 32.92 -14.29 -30.27
CA LYS A 203 32.19 -13.09 -30.69
C LYS A 203 30.96 -13.42 -31.51
N GLY A 204 30.07 -12.44 -31.66
CA GLY A 204 28.87 -12.56 -32.49
C GLY A 204 29.11 -12.72 -34.00
N ASP A 205 30.35 -12.59 -34.48
CA ASP A 205 30.78 -12.93 -35.86
C ASP A 205 31.37 -14.35 -35.95
N GLY A 206 31.34 -15.12 -34.86
CA GLY A 206 31.87 -16.48 -34.79
C GLY A 206 33.39 -16.55 -34.67
N LYS A 207 34.10 -15.45 -34.41
CA LYS A 207 35.56 -15.47 -34.17
C LYS A 207 35.89 -15.52 -32.69
N LEU A 208 37.03 -16.13 -32.37
CA LEU A 208 37.56 -16.15 -31.01
C LEU A 208 38.33 -14.86 -30.72
N ALA A 209 38.02 -14.20 -29.61
CA ALA A 209 38.74 -13.02 -29.11
C ALA A 209 39.31 -13.31 -27.72
N LEU A 210 40.47 -12.73 -27.41
CA LEU A 210 40.98 -12.69 -26.04
C LEU A 210 40.31 -11.50 -25.33
N ALA A 211 39.70 -11.75 -24.17
CA ALA A 211 38.92 -10.75 -23.46
C ALA A 211 39.21 -10.76 -21.96
N TRP A 212 39.09 -9.59 -21.33
CA TRP A 212 38.88 -9.50 -19.91
C TRP A 212 37.38 -9.65 -19.63
N ARG A 213 37.01 -10.63 -18.80
CA ARG A 213 35.68 -10.68 -18.20
C ARG A 213 35.71 -9.82 -16.95
N VAL A 214 35.14 -8.63 -17.03
CA VAL A 214 34.99 -7.68 -15.93
C VAL A 214 33.62 -7.89 -15.30
N GLU A 215 33.60 -8.26 -14.02
CA GLU A 215 32.40 -8.48 -13.22
C GLU A 215 32.16 -7.28 -12.31
N THR A 216 30.99 -6.65 -12.44
CA THR A 216 30.59 -5.49 -11.62
C THR A 216 29.17 -5.70 -11.08
N ASP A 217 29.05 -5.67 -9.76
CA ASP A 217 27.78 -5.60 -9.04
C ASP A 217 27.53 -4.14 -8.61
N ILE A 218 26.68 -3.44 -9.35
CA ILE A 218 26.38 -2.01 -9.17
C ILE A 218 25.01 -1.79 -8.55
N ASP A 219 24.50 -2.77 -7.80
CA ASP A 219 23.16 -2.80 -7.18
C ASP A 219 22.02 -2.93 -8.20
N SER A 220 21.91 -2.00 -9.14
CA SER A 220 20.85 -2.01 -10.15
C SER A 220 21.01 -3.13 -11.21
N ASN A 221 22.25 -3.56 -11.47
CA ASN A 221 22.58 -4.64 -12.39
C ASN A 221 23.80 -5.38 -11.88
N TRP A 222 23.91 -6.66 -12.24
CA TRP A 222 25.12 -7.45 -12.04
C TRP A 222 25.61 -7.89 -13.41
N LEU A 223 26.70 -7.26 -13.85
CA LEU A 223 27.19 -7.39 -15.22
C LEU A 223 28.46 -8.23 -15.29
N LEU A 224 28.49 -9.17 -16.24
CA LEU A 224 29.74 -9.71 -16.79
C LEU A 224 29.98 -9.07 -18.15
N THR A 225 30.97 -8.19 -18.21
CA THR A 225 31.37 -7.50 -19.43
C THR A 225 32.62 -8.13 -20.02
N TYR A 226 32.54 -8.59 -21.28
CA TYR A 226 33.66 -9.14 -22.02
C TYR A 226 34.28 -8.05 -22.89
N ILE A 227 35.36 -7.44 -22.42
CA ILE A 227 36.07 -6.36 -23.13
C ILE A 227 37.37 -6.87 -23.73
N ASP A 228 37.73 -6.40 -24.92
CA ASP A 228 38.92 -6.84 -25.64
C ASP A 228 40.17 -6.73 -24.77
N ALA A 229 40.90 -7.84 -24.62
CA ALA A 229 42.02 -7.89 -23.70
C ALA A 229 43.18 -7.03 -24.17
N LYS A 230 43.29 -6.70 -25.46
CA LYS A 230 44.43 -5.95 -26.00
C LYS A 230 44.15 -4.45 -26.04
N SER A 231 42.99 -4.04 -26.55
CA SER A 231 42.63 -2.61 -26.60
C SER A 231 42.12 -2.09 -25.27
N GLY A 232 41.38 -2.90 -24.51
CA GLY A 232 40.66 -2.45 -23.32
C GLY A 232 39.53 -1.45 -23.64
N GLU A 233 39.04 -1.41 -24.89
CA GLU A 233 38.04 -0.41 -25.34
C GLU A 233 36.80 -1.05 -26.00
N GLU A 234 36.97 -2.16 -26.74
CA GLU A 234 35.89 -2.82 -27.48
C GLU A 234 35.17 -3.87 -26.62
N ILE A 235 33.85 -3.73 -26.45
CA ILE A 235 33.02 -4.73 -25.74
C ILE A 235 32.51 -5.79 -26.73
N HIS A 236 32.88 -7.04 -26.49
CA HIS A 236 32.48 -8.20 -27.28
C HIS A 236 31.15 -8.80 -26.83
N GLY A 237 30.76 -8.60 -25.58
CA GLY A 237 29.47 -9.03 -25.05
C GLY A 237 29.24 -8.61 -23.60
N VAL A 238 27.98 -8.55 -23.20
CA VAL A 238 27.55 -8.31 -21.82
C VAL A 238 26.53 -9.39 -21.43
N VAL A 239 26.72 -9.98 -20.25
CA VAL A 239 25.70 -10.76 -19.55
C VAL A 239 25.22 -9.94 -18.37
N ASP A 240 23.91 -9.77 -18.27
CA ASP A 240 23.28 -9.20 -17.09
C ASP A 240 22.59 -10.33 -16.31
N TYR A 241 22.90 -10.46 -15.03
CA TYR A 241 22.25 -11.42 -14.14
C TYR A 241 20.93 -10.91 -13.57
N VAL A 242 20.58 -9.64 -13.81
CA VAL A 242 19.28 -9.06 -13.48
C VAL A 242 18.36 -9.12 -14.71
N ALA A 243 17.11 -9.54 -14.50
CA ALA A 243 16.08 -9.51 -15.53
C ALA A 243 15.26 -8.21 -15.41
N GLU A 244 15.27 -7.40 -16.46
CA GLU A 244 14.48 -6.16 -16.56
C GLU A 244 13.12 -6.44 -17.22
N ALA A 245 12.06 -5.75 -16.79
CA ALA A 245 10.73 -5.77 -17.40
C ALA A 245 10.42 -4.42 -18.08
N ASP A 246 10.10 -4.47 -19.37
CA ASP A 246 9.80 -3.30 -20.20
C ASP A 246 8.29 -3.13 -20.42
N TYR A 247 7.78 -1.92 -20.20
CA TYR A 247 6.38 -1.55 -20.44
C TYR A 247 6.29 -0.44 -21.49
N GLN A 248 5.68 -0.72 -22.66
CA GLN A 248 5.39 0.35 -23.63
C GLN A 248 4.02 0.99 -23.33
N VAL A 249 4.01 2.18 -22.74
CA VAL A 249 2.81 2.80 -22.17
C VAL A 249 2.81 4.31 -22.33
N TYR A 250 1.65 4.95 -22.21
CA TYR A 250 1.58 6.36 -21.83
C TYR A 250 2.03 6.43 -20.37
N ALA A 251 3.14 7.13 -20.13
CA ALA A 251 3.78 7.21 -18.82
C ALA A 251 2.89 7.94 -17.81
N TRP A 252 3.14 7.68 -16.53
CA TRP A 252 2.46 8.32 -15.41
C TRP A 252 2.40 9.85 -15.55
N GLY A 253 1.23 10.43 -15.27
CA GLY A 253 0.95 11.86 -15.46
C GLY A 253 0.40 12.25 -16.84
N ILE A 254 0.52 11.40 -17.87
CA ILE A 254 -0.19 11.58 -19.14
C ILE A 254 -1.63 11.09 -18.95
N ASN A 255 -2.62 11.99 -19.03
CA ASN A 255 -4.00 11.62 -18.78
C ASN A 255 -4.59 10.73 -19.88
N ASP A 256 -4.32 11.06 -21.13
CA ASP A 256 -4.92 10.39 -22.28
C ASP A 256 -4.03 10.54 -23.53
N PRO A 257 -4.30 9.80 -24.62
CA PRO A 257 -3.45 9.80 -25.82
C PRO A 257 -3.26 11.15 -26.51
N THR A 258 -4.05 12.19 -26.20
CA THR A 258 -3.87 13.52 -26.79
C THR A 258 -2.79 14.33 -26.07
N GLU A 259 -2.37 13.89 -24.89
CA GLU A 259 -1.50 14.64 -23.99
C GLU A 259 -0.03 14.22 -24.05
N GLY A 260 0.31 13.21 -24.83
CA GLY A 260 1.68 12.72 -24.94
C GLY A 260 1.82 11.54 -25.91
N SER A 261 2.96 10.88 -25.85
CA SER A 261 3.26 9.69 -26.65
C SER A 261 3.66 8.54 -25.74
N ARG A 262 3.46 7.31 -26.22
CA ARG A 262 3.90 6.12 -25.50
C ARG A 262 5.42 6.06 -25.44
N THR A 263 5.94 5.64 -24.30
CA THR A 263 7.38 5.44 -24.04
C THR A 263 7.60 4.03 -23.51
N ILE A 264 8.84 3.55 -23.56
CA ILE A 264 9.24 2.32 -22.88
C ILE A 264 9.73 2.72 -21.49
N VAL A 265 9.11 2.16 -20.46
CA VAL A 265 9.51 2.33 -19.06
C VAL A 265 9.97 0.97 -18.55
N SER A 266 11.19 0.90 -18.04
CA SER A 266 11.81 -0.31 -17.51
C SER A 266 11.73 -0.30 -15.99
N ASP A 267 11.41 -1.45 -15.39
CA ASP A 267 11.28 -1.68 -13.94
C ASP A 267 10.59 -0.54 -13.17
N PRO A 268 9.35 -0.17 -13.57
CA PRO A 268 8.68 1.03 -13.05
C PRO A 268 8.22 0.96 -11.58
N TRP A 269 8.34 -0.19 -10.93
CA TRP A 269 7.85 -0.42 -9.57
C TRP A 269 8.64 0.37 -8.52
N ASP A 270 7.95 0.76 -7.45
CA ASP A 270 8.60 1.17 -6.21
C ASP A 270 8.99 -0.07 -5.39
N SER A 271 10.26 -0.26 -5.08
CA SER A 271 10.70 -1.42 -4.30
C SER A 271 10.17 -1.43 -2.87
N ALA A 272 9.86 -0.28 -2.27
CA ALA A 272 9.31 -0.22 -0.91
C ALA A 272 7.80 -0.51 -0.87
N ALA A 273 7.05 -0.16 -1.93
CA ALA A 273 5.62 -0.46 -2.04
C ALA A 273 5.32 -1.79 -2.73
N SER A 274 6.23 -2.25 -3.60
CA SER A 274 6.11 -3.46 -4.41
C SER A 274 7.39 -4.30 -4.26
N GLU A 275 7.62 -4.80 -3.04
CA GLU A 275 8.79 -5.62 -2.66
C GLU A 275 9.06 -6.79 -3.63
N PHE A 276 7.99 -7.35 -4.21
CA PHE A 276 8.07 -8.47 -5.13
C PHE A 276 8.10 -8.04 -6.60
N THR A 277 8.24 -6.74 -6.91
CA THR A 277 7.89 -6.11 -8.19
C THR A 277 6.39 -6.25 -8.50
N TRP A 278 5.92 -5.68 -9.61
CA TRP A 278 4.52 -5.82 -10.02
C TRP A 278 4.15 -7.21 -10.55
N ILE A 279 5.14 -8.03 -10.91
CA ILE A 279 4.94 -9.32 -11.60
C ILE A 279 5.31 -10.53 -10.73
N SER A 280 5.25 -10.39 -9.41
CA SER A 280 5.29 -11.51 -8.47
C SER A 280 4.37 -11.24 -7.29
N ASP A 281 3.91 -12.30 -6.64
CA ASP A 281 3.18 -12.26 -5.36
C ASP A 281 4.04 -12.73 -4.17
N GLY A 282 5.37 -12.81 -4.38
CA GLY A 282 6.34 -13.32 -3.42
C GLY A 282 6.50 -14.85 -3.44
N SER A 283 5.52 -15.59 -3.97
CA SER A 283 5.61 -17.05 -4.13
C SER A 283 5.82 -17.46 -5.59
N THR A 284 5.13 -16.79 -6.50
CA THR A 284 5.16 -17.07 -7.94
C THR A 284 5.64 -15.83 -8.68
N LYS A 285 6.57 -16.02 -9.61
CA LYS A 285 6.93 -15.00 -10.60
C LYS A 285 6.10 -15.21 -11.87
N TYR A 286 5.61 -14.12 -12.42
CA TYR A 286 4.73 -14.12 -13.59
C TYR A 286 5.43 -13.47 -14.78
N THR A 287 5.15 -13.99 -15.97
CA THR A 287 5.60 -13.42 -17.26
C THR A 287 4.45 -12.69 -17.96
N THR A 288 3.51 -12.13 -17.18
CA THR A 288 2.24 -11.55 -17.66
C THR A 288 1.78 -10.44 -16.70
N SER A 289 0.68 -9.77 -17.02
CA SER A 289 0.07 -8.69 -16.23
C SER A 289 -0.65 -9.20 -14.97
N ARG A 290 0.12 -9.83 -14.08
CA ARG A 290 -0.33 -10.38 -12.79
C ARG A 290 0.80 -10.31 -11.77
N GLY A 291 0.49 -9.90 -10.55
CA GLY A 291 1.36 -10.01 -9.39
C GLY A 291 0.65 -9.56 -8.13
N ASN A 292 1.38 -8.96 -7.19
CA ASN A 292 0.89 -8.69 -5.85
C ASN A 292 -0.27 -7.67 -5.83
N ASN A 293 -0.16 -6.59 -6.60
CA ASN A 293 -1.09 -5.46 -6.49
C ASN A 293 -2.32 -5.62 -7.39
N GLY A 294 -2.21 -6.42 -8.47
CA GLY A 294 -3.30 -6.60 -9.41
C GLY A 294 -3.15 -7.77 -10.38
N ILE A 295 -4.28 -8.13 -10.99
CA ILE A 295 -4.38 -9.09 -12.09
C ILE A 295 -5.21 -8.49 -13.21
N ALA A 296 -4.58 -8.23 -14.35
CA ALA A 296 -5.22 -7.63 -15.52
C ALA A 296 -5.47 -8.66 -16.63
N GLN A 297 -6.64 -8.53 -17.27
CA GLN A 297 -7.11 -9.41 -18.34
C GLN A 297 -8.16 -8.71 -19.21
N SER A 298 -8.42 -9.24 -20.39
CA SER A 298 -9.66 -8.91 -21.12
C SER A 298 -10.87 -9.57 -20.48
N ASN A 299 -12.04 -8.96 -20.64
CA ASN A 299 -13.31 -9.59 -20.23
C ASN A 299 -14.45 -9.34 -21.23
N PRO A 300 -14.32 -9.81 -22.49
CA PRO A 300 -15.28 -9.48 -23.55
C PRO A 300 -16.70 -10.02 -23.31
N SER A 301 -16.87 -11.02 -22.43
CA SER A 301 -18.20 -11.55 -22.07
C SER A 301 -18.92 -10.70 -21.02
N GLY A 302 -18.20 -9.82 -20.30
CA GLY A 302 -18.74 -9.10 -19.15
C GLY A 302 -19.03 -9.97 -17.93
N GLY A 303 -18.56 -11.23 -17.94
CA GLY A 303 -18.79 -12.20 -16.86
C GLY A 303 -17.93 -11.95 -15.62
N THR A 304 -18.05 -12.85 -14.63
CA THR A 304 -17.33 -12.76 -13.35
C THR A 304 -15.96 -13.46 -13.37
N SER A 305 -15.70 -14.34 -14.34
CA SER A 305 -14.43 -15.04 -14.50
C SER A 305 -13.30 -14.08 -14.86
N TYR A 306 -12.13 -14.26 -14.26
CA TYR A 306 -10.97 -13.42 -14.52
C TYR A 306 -9.64 -14.18 -14.47
N LEU A 307 -9.47 -15.15 -13.56
CA LEU A 307 -8.21 -15.88 -13.35
C LEU A 307 -7.64 -16.48 -14.64
N ASN A 308 -8.48 -17.11 -15.47
CA ASN A 308 -8.07 -17.78 -16.70
C ASN A 308 -8.42 -16.98 -17.97
N ASN A 309 -8.89 -15.74 -17.83
CA ASN A 309 -9.14 -14.88 -18.99
C ASN A 309 -7.83 -14.48 -19.65
N TYR A 310 -7.94 -14.06 -20.90
CA TYR A 310 -6.79 -13.72 -21.72
C TYR A 310 -6.01 -12.53 -21.17
N ARG A 311 -4.69 -12.69 -21.16
CA ARG A 311 -3.69 -11.65 -20.89
C ARG A 311 -2.41 -11.96 -21.67
N PRO A 312 -1.71 -10.94 -22.16
CA PRO A 312 -0.49 -11.16 -22.92
C PRO A 312 0.62 -11.71 -22.00
N SER A 313 1.45 -12.61 -22.53
CA SER A 313 2.61 -13.14 -21.82
C SER A 313 3.88 -12.93 -22.64
N SER A 314 4.98 -12.62 -21.96
CA SER A 314 6.30 -12.37 -22.55
C SER A 314 7.37 -12.97 -21.65
N SER A 315 8.04 -14.05 -22.10
CA SER A 315 9.08 -14.72 -21.32
C SER A 315 10.32 -13.84 -21.11
N SER A 316 10.56 -12.89 -22.01
CA SER A 316 11.61 -11.88 -21.88
C SER A 316 11.16 -10.63 -21.10
N LEU A 317 9.96 -10.65 -20.51
CA LEU A 317 9.36 -9.53 -19.78
C LEU A 317 9.26 -8.23 -20.59
N SER A 318 9.17 -8.36 -21.92
CA SER A 318 9.00 -7.25 -22.84
C SER A 318 7.52 -7.09 -23.19
N PHE A 319 6.83 -6.20 -22.47
CA PHE A 319 5.41 -5.88 -22.63
C PHE A 319 5.21 -4.70 -23.59
N ARG A 320 5.62 -4.92 -24.84
CA ARG A 320 5.66 -3.90 -25.90
C ARG A 320 4.68 -4.26 -27.02
N TYR A 321 3.44 -3.77 -26.88
CA TYR A 321 2.35 -4.10 -27.81
C TYR A 321 1.93 -2.90 -28.67
N PRO A 322 1.54 -3.09 -29.94
CA PRO A 322 1.16 -1.99 -30.83
C PRO A 322 -0.15 -1.32 -30.36
N TYR A 323 -0.21 0.01 -30.51
CA TYR A 323 -1.42 0.80 -30.30
C TYR A 323 -1.32 2.10 -31.09
N SER A 324 -2.42 2.49 -31.74
CA SER A 324 -2.68 3.87 -32.16
C SER A 324 -4.16 4.20 -31.95
N THR A 325 -4.48 5.49 -31.82
CA THR A 325 -5.86 5.96 -31.65
C THR A 325 -6.75 5.69 -32.87
N SER A 326 -6.17 5.29 -34.00
CA SER A 326 -6.88 4.95 -35.24
C SER A 326 -7.17 3.45 -35.39
N MET A 327 -6.61 2.59 -34.53
CA MET A 327 -6.85 1.15 -34.62
C MET A 327 -8.31 0.80 -34.29
N SER A 328 -8.84 -0.21 -34.97
CA SER A 328 -10.21 -0.69 -34.80
C SER A 328 -10.31 -2.13 -35.33
N PRO A 329 -11.13 -3.02 -34.73
CA PRO A 329 -11.92 -2.81 -33.50
C PRO A 329 -11.02 -2.74 -32.25
N PRO A 330 -11.54 -2.33 -31.07
CA PRO A 330 -10.74 -2.27 -29.84
C PRO A 330 -10.00 -3.55 -29.47
N SER A 331 -10.60 -4.71 -29.78
CA SER A 331 -9.97 -6.01 -29.56
C SER A 331 -8.66 -6.21 -30.35
N SER A 332 -8.40 -5.43 -31.40
CA SER A 332 -7.14 -5.48 -32.17
C SER A 332 -5.91 -4.97 -31.41
N TYR A 333 -6.12 -4.25 -30.30
CA TYR A 333 -5.05 -3.71 -29.44
C TYR A 333 -5.25 -4.09 -27.97
N VAL A 334 -5.98 -5.18 -27.70
CA VAL A 334 -6.31 -5.62 -26.33
C VAL A 334 -5.07 -5.83 -25.46
N ASP A 335 -3.95 -6.28 -26.04
CA ASP A 335 -2.68 -6.45 -25.30
C ASP A 335 -2.17 -5.12 -24.75
N ALA A 336 -2.14 -4.07 -25.58
CA ALA A 336 -1.73 -2.74 -25.16
C ALA A 336 -2.71 -2.15 -24.12
N SER A 337 -4.00 -2.45 -24.25
CA SER A 337 -5.03 -2.03 -23.27
C SER A 337 -4.80 -2.66 -21.90
N ILE A 338 -4.61 -3.98 -21.85
CA ILE A 338 -4.35 -4.73 -20.61
C ILE A 338 -3.08 -4.22 -19.94
N ILE A 339 -2.00 -4.00 -20.71
CA ILE A 339 -0.73 -3.51 -20.16
C ILE A 339 -0.82 -2.05 -19.70
N GLN A 340 -1.53 -1.18 -20.41
CA GLN A 340 -1.74 0.20 -19.96
C GLN A 340 -2.54 0.24 -18.64
N LEU A 341 -3.61 -0.55 -18.56
CA LEU A 341 -4.42 -0.67 -17.34
C LEU A 341 -3.59 -1.19 -16.17
N PHE A 342 -2.82 -2.25 -16.40
CA PHE A 342 -1.91 -2.82 -15.41
C PHE A 342 -0.86 -1.81 -14.94
N TYR A 343 -0.19 -1.12 -15.86
CA TYR A 343 0.81 -0.10 -15.52
C TYR A 343 0.22 1.04 -14.68
N THR A 344 -0.91 1.62 -15.11
CA THR A 344 -1.51 2.75 -14.40
C THR A 344 -1.98 2.35 -13.00
N ALA A 345 -2.61 1.18 -12.85
CA ALA A 345 -3.08 0.70 -11.55
C ALA A 345 -1.94 0.39 -10.57
N ASN A 346 -0.86 -0.28 -11.03
CA ASN A 346 0.29 -0.58 -10.16
C ASN A 346 1.09 0.69 -9.81
N THR A 347 1.26 1.62 -10.75
CA THR A 347 1.91 2.91 -10.44
C THR A 347 1.12 3.69 -9.38
N TYR A 348 -0.22 3.64 -9.46
CA TYR A 348 -1.06 4.31 -8.49
C TYR A 348 -1.05 3.62 -7.13
N HIS A 349 -1.05 2.28 -7.09
CA HIS A 349 -0.80 1.50 -5.88
C HIS A 349 0.46 2.00 -5.16
N ASP A 350 1.59 2.06 -5.88
CA ASP A 350 2.88 2.45 -5.28
C ASP A 350 2.87 3.89 -4.76
N LEU A 351 2.21 4.82 -5.48
CA LEU A 351 2.05 6.19 -5.01
C LEU A 351 1.18 6.25 -3.75
N LEU A 352 0.06 5.53 -3.72
CA LEU A 352 -0.84 5.51 -2.56
C LEU A 352 -0.16 4.87 -1.35
N HIS A 353 0.62 3.81 -1.53
CA HIS A 353 1.43 3.19 -0.47
C HIS A 353 2.43 4.19 0.10
N THR A 354 3.16 4.91 -0.77
CA THR A 354 4.07 6.00 -0.37
C THR A 354 3.36 7.09 0.44
N LEU A 355 2.11 7.39 0.12
CA LEU A 355 1.28 8.37 0.85
C LEU A 355 0.61 7.80 2.10
N GLY A 356 0.73 6.50 2.37
CA GLY A 356 0.29 5.84 3.61
C GLY A 356 -0.86 4.86 3.47
N PHE A 357 -1.37 4.59 2.26
CA PHE A 357 -2.32 3.49 2.02
C PHE A 357 -1.56 2.17 1.83
N ASN A 358 -1.05 1.67 2.95
CA ASN A 358 -0.32 0.41 3.05
C ASN A 358 -1.23 -0.74 3.50
N GLU A 359 -0.65 -1.89 3.78
CA GLU A 359 -1.36 -3.13 4.09
C GLU A 359 -2.24 -2.97 5.34
N LYS A 360 -1.72 -2.34 6.40
CA LYS A 360 -2.50 -2.06 7.62
C LYS A 360 -3.66 -1.10 7.39
N ALA A 361 -3.52 -0.21 6.42
CA ALA A 361 -4.57 0.73 6.01
C ALA A 361 -5.59 0.09 5.05
N GLY A 362 -5.48 -1.21 4.76
CA GLY A 362 -6.41 -1.95 3.92
C GLY A 362 -6.20 -1.68 2.43
N ASN A 363 -4.94 -1.63 1.98
CA ASN A 363 -4.62 -1.59 0.56
C ASN A 363 -4.98 -2.89 -0.17
N PHE A 364 -4.72 -2.94 -1.48
CA PHE A 364 -5.08 -4.09 -2.32
C PHE A 364 -3.82 -4.87 -2.69
N GLU A 365 -3.50 -5.90 -1.92
CA GLU A 365 -2.34 -6.75 -2.13
C GLU A 365 -2.66 -8.23 -1.90
N TYR A 366 -2.23 -9.08 -2.82
CA TYR A 366 -2.43 -10.53 -2.65
C TYR A 366 -1.67 -11.08 -1.44
N ASN A 367 -0.43 -10.64 -1.25
CA ASN A 367 0.44 -11.03 -0.15
C ASN A 367 0.93 -9.78 0.57
N THR A 368 0.50 -9.60 1.82
CA THR A 368 0.86 -8.44 2.64
C THR A 368 2.27 -8.52 3.24
N ASN A 369 3.03 -9.58 2.93
CA ASN A 369 4.38 -9.81 3.44
C ASN A 369 4.51 -9.72 4.98
N GLY A 370 3.45 -10.05 5.72
CA GLY A 370 3.42 -9.96 7.18
C GLY A 370 3.33 -8.53 7.74
N GLN A 371 3.09 -7.52 6.90
CA GLN A 371 3.05 -6.11 7.28
C GLN A 371 1.74 -5.70 7.99
N GLY A 372 0.76 -6.60 8.09
CA GLY A 372 -0.57 -6.34 8.67
C GLY A 372 -1.66 -6.33 7.60
N GLY A 373 -2.87 -5.87 7.94
CA GLY A 373 -4.02 -5.93 7.03
C GLY A 373 -4.46 -7.37 6.71
N ARG A 374 -5.24 -7.51 5.64
CA ARG A 374 -5.68 -8.81 5.11
C ARG A 374 -5.42 -8.89 3.60
N GLY A 375 -4.52 -9.78 3.20
CA GLY A 375 -4.23 -10.02 1.77
C GLY A 375 -5.29 -10.87 1.06
N ASN A 376 -4.88 -11.48 -0.06
CA ASN A 376 -5.72 -12.12 -1.08
C ASN A 376 -6.66 -11.15 -1.79
N ASP A 377 -6.30 -9.86 -1.86
CA ASP A 377 -7.23 -8.82 -2.25
C ASP A 377 -6.69 -7.80 -3.25
N TYR A 378 -5.69 -8.19 -4.04
CA TYR A 378 -5.28 -7.50 -5.26
C TYR A 378 -6.45 -6.95 -6.11
N VAL A 379 -6.19 -5.97 -6.97
CA VAL A 379 -7.25 -5.46 -7.85
C VAL A 379 -7.41 -6.37 -9.07
N ILE A 380 -8.63 -6.84 -9.30
CA ILE A 380 -9.05 -7.46 -10.57
C ILE A 380 -9.27 -6.33 -11.58
N LEU A 381 -8.47 -6.31 -12.64
CA LEU A 381 -8.42 -5.24 -13.63
C LEU A 381 -8.94 -5.74 -14.99
N ASN A 382 -10.24 -5.60 -15.24
CA ASN A 382 -10.84 -6.00 -16.51
C ASN A 382 -10.71 -4.89 -17.57
N ALA A 383 -9.88 -5.12 -18.58
CA ALA A 383 -9.80 -4.28 -19.77
C ALA A 383 -10.86 -4.67 -20.81
N GLN A 384 -11.42 -3.66 -21.49
CA GLN A 384 -12.45 -3.84 -22.52
C GLN A 384 -13.58 -4.78 -22.07
N ASP A 385 -14.07 -4.57 -20.84
CA ASP A 385 -15.09 -5.41 -20.23
C ASP A 385 -16.42 -5.28 -20.98
N GLY A 386 -16.98 -6.41 -21.42
CA GLY A 386 -18.18 -6.46 -22.26
C GLY A 386 -19.49 -6.22 -21.52
N SER A 387 -19.46 -5.95 -20.21
CA SER A 387 -20.68 -5.69 -19.43
C SER A 387 -21.27 -4.28 -19.65
N GLY A 388 -20.56 -3.39 -20.35
CA GLY A 388 -21.05 -2.05 -20.67
C GLY A 388 -20.17 -1.28 -21.65
N THR A 389 -20.62 -0.07 -22.00
CA THR A 389 -19.85 0.94 -22.74
C THR A 389 -20.02 2.31 -22.08
N ASN A 390 -19.18 3.27 -22.47
CA ASN A 390 -19.26 4.68 -22.06
C ASN A 390 -19.27 4.92 -20.55
N ASN A 391 -18.56 4.07 -19.81
CA ASN A 391 -18.48 4.15 -18.36
C ASN A 391 -17.23 3.39 -17.85
N ALA A 392 -17.08 3.31 -16.54
CA ALA A 392 -16.29 2.31 -15.85
C ALA A 392 -16.95 2.07 -14.47
N ASN A 393 -16.41 1.16 -13.66
CA ASN A 393 -16.78 1.06 -12.25
C ASN A 393 -15.75 0.26 -11.45
N PHE A 394 -15.79 0.47 -10.14
CA PHE A 394 -15.00 -0.26 -9.16
C PHE A 394 -15.90 -0.82 -8.05
N ALA A 395 -15.74 -2.10 -7.72
CA ALA A 395 -16.35 -2.70 -6.54
C ALA A 395 -15.31 -2.81 -5.41
N THR A 396 -15.64 -2.27 -4.23
CA THR A 396 -14.75 -2.24 -3.06
C THR A 396 -15.33 -3.06 -1.90
N PRO A 397 -15.18 -4.39 -1.89
CA PRO A 397 -15.49 -5.16 -0.69
C PRO A 397 -14.49 -4.83 0.44
N PRO A 398 -14.81 -5.21 1.69
CA PRO A 398 -13.90 -5.02 2.82
C PRO A 398 -12.54 -5.69 2.61
N ASP A 399 -11.56 -5.26 3.40
CA ASP A 399 -10.19 -5.78 3.44
C ASP A 399 -10.12 -7.32 3.47
N GLY A 400 -9.25 -7.88 2.63
CA GLY A 400 -9.14 -9.33 2.40
C GLY A 400 -10.05 -9.90 1.30
N GLN A 401 -10.74 -9.05 0.54
CA GLN A 401 -11.48 -9.44 -0.66
C GLN A 401 -11.08 -8.57 -1.86
N PRO A 402 -10.85 -9.17 -3.04
CA PRO A 402 -10.38 -8.42 -4.21
C PRO A 402 -11.26 -7.23 -4.59
N GLY A 403 -10.63 -6.07 -4.76
CA GLY A 403 -11.23 -4.97 -5.51
C GLY A 403 -11.47 -5.39 -6.96
N ARG A 404 -12.53 -4.89 -7.60
CA ARG A 404 -12.82 -5.24 -9.00
C ARG A 404 -13.12 -4.01 -9.84
N MET A 405 -12.18 -3.67 -10.72
CA MET A 405 -12.29 -2.62 -11.71
C MET A 405 -12.76 -3.18 -13.05
N ARG A 406 -13.75 -2.54 -13.65
CA ARG A 406 -14.24 -2.85 -15.00
C ARG A 406 -14.10 -1.62 -15.88
N MET A 407 -13.16 -1.66 -16.81
CA MET A 407 -12.91 -0.60 -17.78
C MET A 407 -13.65 -0.90 -19.07
N TYR A 408 -14.41 0.07 -19.58
CA TYR A 408 -15.19 -0.10 -20.80
C TYR A 408 -14.61 0.64 -22.00
N VAL A 409 -15.01 0.15 -23.18
CA VAL A 409 -14.89 0.88 -24.44
C VAL A 409 -15.94 1.98 -24.48
N TRP A 410 -15.57 3.11 -25.08
CA TRP A 410 -16.43 4.27 -25.34
C TRP A 410 -16.74 4.35 -26.83
N ASP A 411 -18.03 4.36 -27.15
CA ASP A 411 -18.57 4.37 -28.52
C ASP A 411 -19.01 5.77 -29.00
N ALA A 412 -18.68 6.82 -28.24
CA ALA A 412 -18.97 8.22 -28.55
C ALA A 412 -18.07 8.86 -29.63
N SER A 413 -17.16 8.09 -30.24
CA SER A 413 -16.26 8.53 -31.32
C SER A 413 -16.10 7.47 -32.40
N THR A 414 -15.52 7.85 -33.54
CA THR A 414 -15.09 6.90 -34.58
C THR A 414 -13.60 7.10 -34.88
N PRO A 415 -12.74 6.08 -34.66
CA PRO A 415 -13.06 4.79 -34.01
C PRO A 415 -13.41 4.94 -32.52
N TYR A 416 -13.88 3.85 -31.90
CA TYR A 416 -14.15 3.79 -30.46
C TYR A 416 -12.88 4.04 -29.64
N ARG A 417 -13.02 4.68 -28.48
CA ARG A 417 -11.93 4.97 -27.55
C ARG A 417 -11.96 3.99 -26.39
N ASP A 418 -10.82 3.46 -26.00
CA ASP A 418 -10.72 2.48 -24.92
C ASP A 418 -10.33 3.19 -23.62
N GLY A 419 -11.19 3.08 -22.59
CA GLY A 419 -11.02 3.75 -21.31
C GLY A 419 -9.74 3.38 -20.57
N SER A 420 -9.12 2.22 -20.87
CA SER A 420 -7.81 1.84 -20.28
C SER A 420 -6.70 2.83 -20.62
N PHE A 421 -6.81 3.59 -21.72
CA PHE A 421 -5.82 4.59 -22.13
C PHE A 421 -6.11 6.00 -21.57
N GLU A 422 -7.22 6.20 -20.86
CA GLU A 422 -7.45 7.41 -20.08
C GLU A 422 -7.12 7.15 -18.61
N ALA A 423 -5.89 7.49 -18.21
CA ALA A 423 -5.39 7.32 -16.85
C ALA A 423 -6.31 7.96 -15.81
N GLY A 424 -6.93 9.10 -16.12
CA GLY A 424 -7.91 9.75 -15.25
C GLY A 424 -9.10 8.86 -14.88
N ILE A 425 -9.59 8.04 -15.80
CA ILE A 425 -10.69 7.08 -15.50
C ILE A 425 -10.15 5.95 -14.62
N VAL A 426 -9.00 5.36 -14.95
CA VAL A 426 -8.40 4.29 -14.14
C VAL A 426 -8.13 4.75 -12.69
N ILE A 427 -7.57 5.95 -12.53
CA ILE A 427 -7.30 6.56 -11.21
C ILE A 427 -8.60 6.86 -10.48
N HIS A 428 -9.62 7.37 -11.17
CA HIS A 428 -10.95 7.60 -10.60
C HIS A 428 -11.52 6.30 -10.02
N GLU A 429 -11.53 5.22 -10.80
CA GLU A 429 -12.03 3.92 -10.35
C GLU A 429 -11.24 3.36 -9.17
N TYR A 430 -9.90 3.39 -9.24
CA TYR A 430 -9.08 2.89 -8.14
C TYR A 430 -9.29 3.70 -6.85
N THR A 431 -9.57 5.00 -6.98
CA THR A 431 -9.83 5.89 -5.83
C THR A 431 -11.15 5.57 -5.12
N HIS A 432 -12.13 4.94 -5.78
CA HIS A 432 -13.25 4.33 -5.07
C HIS A 432 -12.81 3.19 -4.15
N GLY A 433 -11.78 2.43 -4.55
CA GLY A 433 -11.10 1.46 -3.69
C GLY A 433 -10.50 2.12 -2.45
N LEU A 434 -9.63 3.11 -2.66
CA LEU A 434 -8.96 3.88 -1.62
C LEU A 434 -9.95 4.48 -0.60
N SER A 435 -10.90 5.27 -1.09
CA SER A 435 -11.81 6.04 -0.24
C SER A 435 -12.74 5.16 0.59
N ASN A 436 -13.24 4.05 0.03
CA ASN A 436 -14.07 3.10 0.77
C ASN A 436 -13.29 2.25 1.77
N ARG A 437 -12.02 1.89 1.48
CA ARG A 437 -11.18 1.14 2.43
C ARG A 437 -10.75 2.00 3.62
N LEU A 438 -10.42 3.27 3.40
CA LEU A 438 -10.03 4.18 4.47
C LEU A 438 -11.22 4.64 5.33
N THR A 439 -12.34 5.03 4.71
CA THR A 439 -13.47 5.61 5.43
C THR A 439 -14.18 4.57 6.29
N GLY A 440 -14.24 4.79 7.60
CA GLY A 440 -14.83 3.83 8.55
C GLY A 440 -13.95 2.58 8.80
N GLY A 441 -12.73 2.59 8.28
CA GLY A 441 -11.71 1.57 8.47
C GLY A 441 -11.80 0.36 7.52
N PRO A 442 -10.69 -0.38 7.34
CA PRO A 442 -10.56 -1.42 6.30
C PRO A 442 -11.64 -2.50 6.29
N ALA A 443 -12.21 -2.80 7.45
CA ALA A 443 -13.21 -3.86 7.61
C ALA A 443 -14.64 -3.45 7.19
N ASN A 444 -14.90 -2.18 6.86
CA ASN A 444 -16.25 -1.68 6.65
C ASN A 444 -16.40 -0.82 5.38
N SER A 445 -16.79 -1.45 4.26
CA SER A 445 -17.06 -0.76 2.99
C SER A 445 -18.45 -0.10 2.89
N ASN A 446 -19.23 -0.02 3.97
CA ASN A 446 -20.57 0.59 3.93
C ASN A 446 -20.53 2.12 4.10
N CYS A 447 -19.35 2.72 4.14
CA CYS A 447 -19.16 4.05 4.71
C CYS A 447 -19.17 5.22 3.74
N LEU A 448 -19.39 4.99 2.44
CA LEU A 448 -19.63 6.04 1.45
C LEU A 448 -20.88 5.76 0.61
N ASN A 449 -21.94 5.24 1.23
CA ASN A 449 -23.17 4.83 0.53
C ASN A 449 -24.33 5.82 0.71
N ALA A 450 -24.31 6.67 1.75
CA ALA A 450 -25.26 7.77 1.86
C ALA A 450 -25.05 8.79 0.73
N LEU A 451 -26.10 9.50 0.29
CA LEU A 451 -26.06 10.33 -0.92
C LEU A 451 -24.93 11.38 -0.94
N GLU A 452 -24.77 12.15 0.14
CA GLU A 452 -23.70 13.17 0.21
C GLU A 452 -22.32 12.51 0.38
N SER A 453 -22.23 11.40 1.11
CA SER A 453 -21.00 10.63 1.32
C SER A 453 -20.51 9.97 0.04
N GLY A 454 -21.38 9.29 -0.70
CA GLY A 454 -21.11 8.73 -2.03
C GLY A 454 -20.81 9.82 -3.05
N GLY A 455 -21.45 10.99 -2.91
CA GLY A 455 -21.07 12.19 -3.64
C GLY A 455 -19.61 12.60 -3.38
N MET A 456 -19.15 12.62 -2.13
CA MET A 456 -17.73 12.84 -1.85
C MET A 456 -16.85 11.71 -2.40
N GLY A 457 -17.32 10.45 -2.38
CA GLY A 457 -16.69 9.31 -3.07
C GLY A 457 -16.31 9.65 -4.52
N GLU A 458 -17.28 10.10 -5.31
CA GLU A 458 -17.06 10.57 -6.69
C GLU A 458 -16.09 11.76 -6.76
N GLY A 459 -16.22 12.72 -5.83
CA GLY A 459 -15.39 13.92 -5.82
C GLY A 459 -13.92 13.66 -5.46
N TRP A 460 -13.63 12.74 -4.54
CA TRP A 460 -12.27 12.31 -4.24
C TRP A 460 -11.64 11.60 -5.43
N SER A 461 -12.41 10.74 -6.12
CA SER A 461 -11.96 10.05 -7.32
C SER A 461 -11.58 11.01 -8.45
N ASP A 462 -12.41 12.02 -8.71
CA ASP A 462 -12.08 13.08 -9.68
C ASP A 462 -10.91 13.96 -9.22
N PHE A 463 -10.83 14.28 -7.93
CA PHE A 463 -9.76 15.07 -7.35
C PHE A 463 -8.40 14.39 -7.52
N MET A 464 -8.27 13.11 -7.17
CA MET A 464 -7.00 12.39 -7.27
C MET A 464 -6.55 12.27 -8.72
N ALA A 465 -7.47 11.92 -9.64
CA ALA A 465 -7.21 11.92 -11.08
C ALA A 465 -6.70 13.28 -11.58
N THR A 466 -7.33 14.36 -11.12
CA THR A 466 -6.95 15.73 -11.46
C THR A 466 -5.60 16.12 -10.86
N ALA A 467 -5.36 15.84 -9.57
CA ALA A 467 -4.11 16.18 -8.88
C ALA A 467 -2.90 15.49 -9.51
N ILE A 468 -3.05 14.22 -9.91
CA ILE A 468 -1.99 13.41 -10.52
C ILE A 468 -1.60 13.91 -11.91
N ARG A 469 -2.57 14.38 -12.71
CA ARG A 469 -2.33 14.84 -14.09
C ARG A 469 -1.87 16.30 -14.21
N LEU A 470 -1.57 16.97 -13.10
CA LEU A 470 -0.91 18.29 -13.15
C LEU A 470 0.43 18.16 -13.87
N LYS A 471 0.71 19.11 -14.76
CA LYS A 471 1.88 19.14 -15.63
C LYS A 471 2.86 20.24 -15.22
N PRO A 472 4.12 20.15 -15.69
CA PRO A 472 5.03 21.28 -15.66
C PRO A 472 4.40 22.51 -16.34
N GLY A 473 4.41 23.65 -15.64
CA GLY A 473 3.86 24.91 -16.14
C GLY A 473 2.37 25.15 -15.85
N ASP A 474 1.63 24.18 -15.32
CA ASP A 474 0.27 24.47 -14.86
C ASP A 474 0.28 25.45 -13.69
N THR A 475 -0.68 26.36 -13.71
CA THR A 475 -0.87 27.41 -12.70
C THR A 475 -2.31 27.38 -12.19
N ARG A 476 -2.59 28.16 -11.13
CA ARG A 476 -3.93 28.31 -10.55
C ARG A 476 -5.07 28.54 -11.55
N SER A 477 -4.79 29.21 -12.67
CA SER A 477 -5.82 29.50 -13.69
C SER A 477 -6.07 28.36 -14.67
N LYS A 478 -5.36 27.23 -14.53
CA LYS A 478 -5.59 26.04 -15.35
C LYS A 478 -6.94 25.44 -14.99
N ASP A 479 -7.69 25.05 -16.02
CA ASP A 479 -8.93 24.28 -15.87
C ASP A 479 -8.69 22.83 -16.29
N TYR A 480 -9.37 21.89 -15.63
CA TYR A 480 -9.36 20.47 -15.96
C TYR A 480 -10.75 19.90 -16.13
N THR A 481 -10.87 18.99 -17.08
CA THR A 481 -12.07 18.21 -17.38
C THR A 481 -11.84 16.74 -16.99
N MET A 482 -12.92 15.96 -16.91
CA MET A 482 -12.86 14.51 -16.69
C MET A 482 -13.42 13.77 -17.91
N GLY A 483 -12.78 12.69 -18.33
CA GLY A 483 -13.31 11.80 -19.37
C GLY A 483 -13.45 12.45 -20.74
N GLU A 484 -12.81 13.60 -20.99
CA GLU A 484 -13.04 14.40 -22.22
C GLU A 484 -12.59 13.65 -23.47
N TRP A 485 -11.45 12.97 -23.41
CA TRP A 485 -10.99 12.14 -24.50
C TRP A 485 -11.93 10.94 -24.68
N ALA A 486 -12.12 10.07 -23.69
CA ALA A 486 -12.92 8.86 -23.87
C ALA A 486 -14.36 9.17 -24.31
N SER A 487 -15.00 10.18 -23.69
CA SER A 487 -16.38 10.57 -24.01
C SER A 487 -16.53 11.37 -25.30
N ASN A 488 -15.43 11.84 -25.89
CA ASN A 488 -15.43 12.70 -27.08
C ASN A 488 -16.34 13.93 -26.91
N ARG A 489 -16.42 14.47 -25.69
CA ARG A 489 -17.31 15.55 -25.31
C ARG A 489 -16.52 16.74 -24.82
N ALA A 490 -16.59 17.84 -25.55
CA ALA A 490 -15.96 19.10 -25.14
C ALA A 490 -16.43 19.50 -23.72
N GLY A 491 -15.48 19.80 -22.84
CA GLY A 491 -15.77 20.08 -21.42
C GLY A 491 -15.86 18.84 -20.52
N GLY A 492 -15.70 17.63 -21.07
CA GLY A 492 -15.71 16.37 -20.33
C GLY A 492 -17.08 15.98 -19.80
N ILE A 493 -17.12 14.96 -18.94
CA ILE A 493 -18.36 14.29 -18.47
C ILE A 493 -19.07 14.98 -17.30
N ARG A 494 -18.38 15.87 -16.58
CA ARG A 494 -18.97 16.64 -15.46
C ARG A 494 -19.68 17.91 -15.97
N ALA A 495 -20.44 18.56 -15.09
CA ALA A 495 -21.23 19.74 -15.45
C ALA A 495 -20.37 20.98 -15.76
N TYR A 496 -19.24 21.11 -15.07
CA TYR A 496 -18.29 22.20 -15.25
C TYR A 496 -16.86 21.63 -15.17
N PRO A 497 -15.88 22.26 -15.85
CA PRO A 497 -14.47 22.00 -15.57
C PRO A 497 -14.13 22.31 -14.10
N TYR A 498 -13.18 21.59 -13.52
CA TYR A 498 -12.53 22.01 -12.28
C TYR A 498 -11.69 23.24 -12.58
N SER A 499 -12.05 24.34 -11.92
CA SER A 499 -11.49 25.66 -12.14
C SER A 499 -11.42 26.39 -10.82
N THR A 500 -10.42 27.25 -10.64
CA THR A 500 -10.43 28.20 -9.53
C THR A 500 -11.24 29.47 -9.85
N SER A 501 -11.77 29.60 -11.06
CA SER A 501 -12.69 30.67 -11.43
C SER A 501 -14.13 30.31 -11.10
N LEU A 502 -14.79 31.13 -10.26
CA LEU A 502 -16.22 30.98 -9.96
C LEU A 502 -17.12 31.34 -11.16
N SER A 503 -16.59 32.02 -12.19
CA SER A 503 -17.33 32.24 -13.43
C SER A 503 -17.35 30.99 -14.32
N THR A 504 -16.26 30.22 -14.32
CA THR A 504 -16.16 28.97 -15.08
C THR A 504 -16.90 27.84 -14.36
N ASN A 505 -16.72 27.75 -13.04
CA ASN A 505 -17.37 26.74 -12.20
C ASN A 505 -18.01 27.41 -10.97
N PRO A 506 -19.32 27.70 -11.01
CA PRO A 506 -20.04 28.42 -9.96
C PRO A 506 -20.51 27.51 -8.82
N LEU A 507 -20.13 26.23 -8.79
CA LEU A 507 -20.62 25.30 -7.78
C LEU A 507 -20.14 25.67 -6.37
N THR A 508 -21.09 25.67 -5.44
CA THR A 508 -20.91 25.95 -4.01
C THR A 508 -21.62 24.90 -3.16
N TYR A 509 -21.43 24.91 -1.84
CA TYR A 509 -22.07 23.93 -0.96
C TYR A 509 -23.61 23.91 -1.08
N THR A 510 -24.24 25.08 -1.22
CA THR A 510 -25.70 25.18 -1.44
C THR A 510 -26.18 24.60 -2.76
N SER A 511 -25.30 24.44 -3.76
CA SER A 511 -25.66 23.76 -5.01
C SER A 511 -26.10 22.32 -4.76
N VAL A 512 -25.60 21.66 -3.70
CA VAL A 512 -25.98 20.29 -3.32
C VAL A 512 -27.46 20.16 -2.98
N ASN A 513 -28.14 21.25 -2.56
CA ASN A 513 -29.58 21.22 -2.24
C ASN A 513 -30.47 20.80 -3.41
N SER A 514 -30.02 21.06 -4.65
CA SER A 514 -30.77 20.73 -5.86
C SER A 514 -30.25 19.48 -6.58
N LEU A 515 -29.37 18.69 -5.95
CA LEU A 515 -28.72 17.53 -6.57
C LEU A 515 -29.15 16.24 -5.89
N ASP A 516 -29.50 15.24 -6.70
CA ASP A 516 -29.96 13.92 -6.29
C ASP A 516 -29.06 12.78 -6.79
N LYS A 517 -27.95 13.12 -7.48
CA LYS A 517 -26.99 12.16 -8.05
C LYS A 517 -25.59 12.38 -7.49
N VAL A 518 -24.96 11.29 -7.05
CA VAL A 518 -23.62 11.28 -6.46
C VAL A 518 -22.57 11.96 -7.36
N HIS A 519 -22.55 11.69 -8.66
CA HIS A 519 -21.60 12.32 -9.60
C HIS A 519 -21.71 13.85 -9.65
N ALA A 520 -22.93 14.38 -9.56
CA ALA A 520 -23.16 15.83 -9.56
C ALA A 520 -22.70 16.45 -8.24
N ILE A 521 -22.99 15.79 -7.11
CA ILE A 521 -22.52 16.19 -5.78
C ILE A 521 -20.99 16.12 -5.71
N GLY A 522 -20.37 15.08 -6.26
CA GLY A 522 -18.92 14.92 -6.34
C GLY A 522 -18.22 16.01 -7.13
N THR A 523 -18.88 16.54 -8.17
CA THR A 523 -18.35 17.71 -8.89
C THR A 523 -18.23 18.93 -7.95
N VAL A 524 -19.15 19.12 -7.00
CA VAL A 524 -19.05 20.18 -5.98
C VAL A 524 -17.86 19.93 -5.04
N TRP A 525 -17.72 18.70 -4.54
CA TRP A 525 -16.64 18.33 -3.61
C TRP A 525 -15.24 18.45 -4.25
N ALA A 526 -15.05 17.86 -5.43
CA ALA A 526 -13.80 17.97 -6.19
C ALA A 526 -13.44 19.43 -6.51
N SER A 527 -14.44 20.28 -6.79
CA SER A 527 -14.21 21.72 -6.99
C SER A 527 -13.70 22.41 -5.72
N MET A 528 -14.14 22.01 -4.53
CA MET A 528 -13.62 22.51 -3.25
C MET A 528 -12.18 22.06 -3.02
N LEU A 529 -11.88 20.77 -3.24
CA LEU A 529 -10.52 20.25 -3.10
C LEU A 529 -9.55 20.86 -4.12
N TYR A 530 -10.02 21.19 -5.32
CA TYR A 530 -9.24 21.90 -6.33
C TYR A 530 -8.75 23.28 -5.83
N GLU A 531 -9.59 24.01 -5.09
CA GLU A 531 -9.19 25.28 -4.47
C GLU A 531 -8.15 25.06 -3.36
N VAL A 532 -8.35 24.04 -2.52
CA VAL A 532 -7.41 23.69 -1.44
C VAL A 532 -6.04 23.31 -2.01
N MET A 533 -6.00 22.44 -3.03
CA MET A 533 -4.77 22.04 -3.70
C MET A 533 -4.01 23.24 -4.25
N TRP A 534 -4.67 24.16 -4.98
CA TRP A 534 -3.98 25.34 -5.48
C TRP A 534 -3.52 26.30 -4.38
N ASN A 535 -4.24 26.40 -3.26
CA ASN A 535 -3.77 27.20 -2.12
C ASN A 535 -2.48 26.61 -1.52
N LEU A 536 -2.40 25.27 -1.42
CA LEU A 536 -1.20 24.58 -0.93
C LEU A 536 -0.05 24.66 -1.95
N ILE A 537 -0.33 24.55 -3.25
CA ILE A 537 0.67 24.71 -4.31
C ILE A 537 1.23 26.14 -4.33
N ASP A 538 0.39 27.16 -4.16
CA ASP A 538 0.87 28.55 -4.09
C ASP A 538 1.81 28.77 -2.89
N LYS A 539 1.60 28.02 -1.80
CA LYS A 539 2.41 28.13 -0.57
C LYS A 539 3.72 27.32 -0.63
N TYR A 540 3.68 26.08 -1.13
CA TYR A 540 4.81 25.13 -1.07
C TYR A 540 5.41 24.79 -2.44
N GLY A 541 4.88 25.38 -3.51
CA GLY A 541 5.19 24.96 -4.87
C GLY A 541 4.57 23.61 -5.21
N LYS A 542 4.93 23.10 -6.39
CA LYS A 542 4.46 21.84 -6.94
C LYS A 542 5.65 21.00 -7.37
N ASN A 543 5.70 19.75 -6.91
CA ASN A 543 6.66 18.77 -7.41
C ASN A 543 6.08 18.07 -8.64
N ASP A 544 6.76 18.17 -9.78
CA ASP A 544 6.37 17.52 -11.03
C ASP A 544 6.94 16.10 -11.19
N ALA A 545 7.77 15.64 -10.24
CA ALA A 545 8.18 14.25 -10.18
C ALA A 545 6.97 13.32 -9.96
N PRO A 546 7.05 12.05 -10.39
CA PRO A 546 5.95 11.09 -10.24
C PRO A 546 5.68 10.66 -8.79
N LYS A 547 6.63 10.89 -7.87
CA LYS A 547 6.56 10.55 -6.45
C LYS A 547 6.90 11.75 -5.55
N PRO A 548 6.33 11.83 -4.35
CA PRO A 548 6.65 12.88 -3.40
C PRO A 548 8.09 12.76 -2.89
N THR A 549 8.70 13.91 -2.57
CA THR A 549 9.78 13.93 -1.59
C THR A 549 9.14 14.12 -0.22
N ILE A 550 9.46 13.23 0.72
CA ILE A 550 8.90 13.23 2.08
C ILE A 550 10.00 13.63 3.06
N ARG A 551 9.69 14.57 3.97
CA ARG A 551 10.55 14.95 5.09
C ARG A 551 9.76 14.80 6.38
N ASP A 552 10.27 13.98 7.30
CA ASP A 552 9.62 13.70 8.60
C ASP A 552 8.15 13.26 8.45
N GLY A 553 7.85 12.46 7.41
CA GLY A 553 6.49 12.00 7.10
C GLY A 553 5.62 12.98 6.31
N VAL A 554 6.10 14.20 6.05
CA VAL A 554 5.35 15.26 5.36
C VAL A 554 5.84 15.45 3.91
N PRO A 555 4.96 15.43 2.88
CA PRO A 555 5.34 15.83 1.53
C PRO A 555 5.83 17.28 1.48
N THR A 556 6.90 17.53 0.74
CA THR A 556 7.55 18.86 0.72
C THR A 556 6.85 19.91 -0.16
N ASP A 557 5.91 19.51 -1.01
CA ASP A 557 5.22 20.36 -1.98
C ASP A 557 3.69 20.29 -1.85
N GLY A 558 3.00 21.31 -2.35
CA GLY A 558 1.56 21.48 -2.16
C GLY A 558 0.70 20.46 -2.89
N LYS A 559 1.17 19.91 -4.02
CA LYS A 559 0.42 18.88 -4.77
C LYS A 559 0.31 17.62 -3.93
N TYR A 560 1.44 17.04 -3.52
CA TYR A 560 1.43 15.82 -2.73
C TYR A 560 0.97 16.03 -1.29
N LEU A 561 1.21 17.21 -0.69
CA LEU A 561 0.63 17.53 0.62
C LEU A 561 -0.91 17.52 0.56
N SER A 562 -1.51 18.09 -0.49
CA SER A 562 -2.97 18.07 -0.64
C SER A 562 -3.52 16.63 -0.76
N MET A 563 -2.85 15.77 -1.54
CA MET A 563 -3.23 14.35 -1.67
C MET A 563 -3.11 13.62 -0.33
N LYS A 564 -2.01 13.85 0.39
CA LYS A 564 -1.77 13.25 1.71
C LYS A 564 -2.84 13.66 2.73
N LEU A 565 -3.14 14.96 2.84
CA LEU A 565 -4.16 15.46 3.76
C LEU A 565 -5.56 14.94 3.42
N VAL A 566 -5.87 14.76 2.14
CA VAL A 566 -7.13 14.14 1.70
C VAL A 566 -7.20 12.68 2.15
N MET A 567 -6.14 11.89 1.96
CA MET A 567 -6.08 10.49 2.41
C MET A 567 -6.17 10.36 3.93
N ASP A 568 -5.42 11.18 4.67
CA ASP A 568 -5.46 11.18 6.13
C ASP A 568 -6.84 11.62 6.64
N GLY A 569 -7.48 12.59 5.99
CA GLY A 569 -8.86 12.98 6.27
C GLY A 569 -9.86 11.84 6.07
N MET A 570 -9.71 11.02 5.01
CA MET A 570 -10.55 9.82 4.81
C MET A 570 -10.40 8.81 5.96
N ALA A 571 -9.20 8.68 6.53
CA ALA A 571 -8.96 7.76 7.63
C ALA A 571 -9.47 8.28 8.99
N LEU A 572 -9.59 9.60 9.15
CA LEU A 572 -10.08 10.24 10.38
C LEU A 572 -11.61 10.37 10.42
N GLN A 573 -12.24 10.63 9.28
CA GLN A 573 -13.67 10.95 9.21
C GLN A 573 -14.57 9.77 9.63
N PRO A 574 -15.79 10.04 10.12
CA PRO A 574 -16.73 8.97 10.49
C PRO A 574 -17.24 8.21 9.27
N CYS A 575 -17.90 7.07 9.52
CA CYS A 575 -18.64 6.35 8.49
C CYS A 575 -19.83 7.17 7.98
N ASN A 576 -20.03 7.22 6.66
CA ASN A 576 -21.02 8.05 5.96
C ASN A 576 -20.98 9.54 6.38
N PRO A 577 -19.83 10.22 6.18
CA PRO A 577 -19.67 11.62 6.55
C PRO A 577 -20.46 12.54 5.62
N ASN A 578 -20.82 13.73 6.10
CA ASN A 578 -21.23 14.86 5.25
C ASN A 578 -20.03 15.77 4.92
N PHE A 579 -20.21 16.76 4.04
CA PHE A 579 -19.12 17.65 3.60
C PHE A 579 -18.45 18.40 4.75
N VAL A 580 -19.22 18.86 5.74
CA VAL A 580 -18.69 19.61 6.90
C VAL A 580 -17.75 18.71 7.72
N GLN A 581 -18.18 17.47 7.99
CA GLN A 581 -17.37 16.50 8.71
C GLN A 581 -16.09 16.11 7.95
N ALA A 582 -16.19 15.89 6.64
CA ALA A 582 -15.02 15.56 5.81
C ALA A 582 -14.03 16.74 5.70
N ARG A 583 -14.52 17.97 5.63
CA ARG A 583 -13.68 19.18 5.71
C ARG A 583 -12.93 19.23 7.04
N ASP A 584 -13.65 19.04 8.14
CA ASP A 584 -13.07 19.09 9.49
C ASP A 584 -12.00 18.00 9.65
N ALA A 585 -12.26 16.79 9.13
CA ALA A 585 -11.26 15.72 9.11
C ALA A 585 -9.99 16.07 8.30
N ILE A 586 -10.09 16.83 7.21
CA ILE A 586 -8.92 17.30 6.44
C ILE A 586 -8.15 18.39 7.23
N LEU A 587 -8.85 19.26 7.96
CA LEU A 587 -8.22 20.23 8.85
C LEU A 587 -7.51 19.55 10.03
N ASP A 588 -8.13 18.51 10.60
CA ASP A 588 -7.52 17.70 11.66
C ASP A 588 -6.32 16.89 11.15
N ALA A 589 -6.39 16.38 9.92
CA ALA A 589 -5.26 15.74 9.26
C ALA A 589 -4.05 16.69 9.14
N ASP A 590 -4.28 17.95 8.78
CA ASP A 590 -3.21 18.96 8.75
C ASP A 590 -2.66 19.27 10.15
N THR A 591 -3.54 19.31 11.15
CA THR A 591 -3.14 19.48 12.55
C THR A 591 -2.24 18.34 13.01
N ALA A 592 -2.61 17.10 12.70
CA ALA A 592 -1.84 15.91 13.08
C ALA A 592 -0.51 15.80 12.32
N LEU A 593 -0.50 16.12 11.01
CA LEU A 593 0.66 15.93 10.15
C LEU A 593 1.66 17.08 10.25
N THR A 594 1.20 18.32 10.35
CA THR A 594 2.04 19.53 10.24
C THR A 594 1.97 20.45 11.45
N GLY A 595 1.20 20.08 12.49
CA GLY A 595 0.91 20.96 13.61
C GLY A 595 -0.05 22.10 13.26
N GLY A 596 -0.82 21.97 12.17
CA GLY A 596 -1.82 22.95 11.75
C GLY A 596 -1.22 24.10 10.94
N ALA A 597 -0.10 23.87 10.26
CA ALA A 597 0.59 24.92 9.52
C ALA A 597 -0.24 25.46 8.34
N ASN A 598 -1.27 24.73 7.88
CA ASN A 598 -1.99 25.00 6.63
C ASN A 598 -3.48 25.27 6.80
N GLN A 599 -3.94 25.42 8.05
CA GLN A 599 -5.33 25.70 8.38
C GLN A 599 -5.89 26.88 7.57
N CYS A 600 -5.13 27.96 7.44
CA CYS A 600 -5.52 29.15 6.67
C CYS A 600 -5.79 28.83 5.19
N GLU A 601 -4.90 28.08 4.55
CA GLU A 601 -5.00 27.73 3.13
C GLU A 601 -6.18 26.78 2.87
N ILE A 602 -6.37 25.81 3.76
CA ILE A 602 -7.46 24.83 3.68
C ILE A 602 -8.81 25.53 3.91
N TRP A 603 -8.94 26.32 4.98
CA TRP A 603 -10.15 27.09 5.27
C TRP A 603 -10.54 28.03 4.13
N LYS A 604 -9.58 28.76 3.55
CA LYS A 604 -9.85 29.66 2.41
C LYS A 604 -10.41 28.90 1.20
N GLY A 605 -9.87 27.71 0.90
CA GLY A 605 -10.33 26.88 -0.21
C GLY A 605 -11.79 26.47 -0.04
N PHE A 606 -12.14 25.91 1.13
CA PHE A 606 -13.51 25.51 1.43
C PHE A 606 -14.47 26.69 1.55
N ALA A 607 -14.06 27.77 2.23
CA ALA A 607 -14.88 28.96 2.42
C ALA A 607 -15.23 29.65 1.09
N LYS A 608 -14.29 29.70 0.13
CA LYS A 608 -14.52 30.26 -1.21
C LYS A 608 -15.71 29.62 -1.94
N ARG A 609 -16.00 28.35 -1.65
CA ARG A 609 -17.12 27.60 -2.23
C ARG A 609 -18.23 27.30 -1.23
N GLY A 610 -18.34 28.09 -0.16
CA GLY A 610 -19.46 28.05 0.76
C GLY A 610 -19.40 26.96 1.83
N LEU A 611 -18.26 26.30 2.02
CA LEU A 611 -18.05 25.34 3.12
C LEU A 611 -17.17 25.91 4.24
N GLY A 612 -17.31 27.21 4.52
CA GLY A 612 -16.62 27.89 5.62
C GLY A 612 -17.16 27.53 7.01
N ASP A 613 -16.63 28.15 8.06
CA ASP A 613 -16.97 27.87 9.47
C ASP A 613 -18.49 27.86 9.77
N GLY A 614 -19.24 28.77 9.14
CA GLY A 614 -20.69 28.87 9.28
C GLY A 614 -21.51 27.86 8.48
N ALA A 615 -20.89 26.96 7.70
CA ALA A 615 -21.60 25.96 6.91
C ALA A 615 -22.24 24.92 7.81
N ARG A 616 -23.48 24.53 7.51
CA ARG A 616 -24.21 23.50 8.26
C ARG A 616 -24.83 22.49 7.32
N TYR A 617 -24.73 21.23 7.72
CA TYR A 617 -25.47 20.13 7.12
C TYR A 617 -26.83 19.97 7.80
N SER A 618 -27.87 19.74 7.00
CA SER A 618 -29.16 19.20 7.40
C SER A 618 -29.58 18.21 6.32
N ARG A 619 -30.38 17.19 6.69
CA ARG A 619 -30.85 16.14 5.78
C ARG A 619 -31.39 16.71 4.46
N ASN A 620 -32.13 17.81 4.53
CA ASN A 620 -32.76 18.42 3.36
C ASN A 620 -32.03 19.67 2.86
N ASN A 621 -31.18 20.30 3.68
CA ASN A 621 -30.66 21.64 3.41
C ASN A 621 -29.18 21.79 3.80
N ARG A 622 -28.44 22.47 2.95
CA ARG A 622 -27.04 22.88 3.12
C ARG A 622 -27.10 24.38 3.27
N ILE A 623 -26.73 24.86 4.44
CA ILE A 623 -26.97 26.25 4.84
C ILE A 623 -25.63 26.98 4.87
N LEU A 624 -25.56 28.11 4.17
CA LEU A 624 -24.53 29.12 4.39
C LEU A 624 -25.02 30.00 5.54
N LYS A 625 -24.18 30.29 6.54
CA LYS A 625 -24.47 31.43 7.42
C LYS A 625 -24.58 32.66 6.51
N PRO A 626 -25.70 33.42 6.51
CA PRO A 626 -25.72 34.68 5.78
C PRO A 626 -24.57 35.51 6.31
N ALA A 627 -23.75 36.05 5.41
CA ALA A 627 -22.82 37.11 5.79
C ALA A 627 -23.66 38.12 6.56
N SER A 628 -23.35 38.34 7.84
CA SER A 628 -24.03 39.38 8.60
C SER A 628 -23.98 40.65 7.77
N ALA A 629 -25.05 41.44 7.71
CA ALA A 629 -25.19 42.64 6.88
C ALA A 629 -24.03 43.66 7.03
N ASN A 630 -23.13 43.46 7.98
CA ASN A 630 -21.89 44.19 8.17
C ASN A 630 -20.78 43.87 7.14
N GLN A 631 -20.75 42.70 6.49
CA GLN A 631 -19.68 42.37 5.51
C GLN A 631 -19.93 42.91 4.09
N ILE A 632 -21.15 43.31 3.76
CA ILE A 632 -21.44 43.97 2.46
C ILE A 632 -21.01 45.45 2.49
N LYS A 633 -20.85 46.06 3.67
CA LYS A 633 -20.35 47.44 3.80
C LYS A 633 -18.83 47.56 3.74
N GLU A 634 -18.06 46.51 3.99
CA GLU A 634 -16.59 46.59 4.03
C GLU A 634 -15.92 46.64 2.65
N TYR A 635 -16.61 46.22 1.57
CA TYR A 635 -16.08 46.35 0.21
C TYR A 635 -16.34 47.75 -0.40
N GLU A 636 -17.37 48.46 0.06
CA GLU A 636 -17.65 49.86 -0.37
C GLU A 636 -16.93 50.91 0.50
N ILE A 637 -16.50 50.56 1.72
CA ILE A 637 -15.85 51.51 2.66
C ILE A 637 -14.31 51.53 2.54
N ASN A 638 -13.69 50.49 1.99
CA ASN A 638 -12.23 50.42 1.83
C ASN A 638 -11.63 51.35 0.75
N MET A 639 -12.45 52.17 0.09
CA MET A 639 -11.98 53.25 -0.79
C MET A 639 -11.78 54.59 -0.07
N MET A 640 -12.07 54.70 1.24
CA MET A 640 -11.88 55.95 1.99
C MET A 640 -11.22 55.75 3.35
N ARG A 641 -9.96 56.20 3.40
CA ARG A 641 -9.26 56.83 4.54
C ARG A 641 -8.45 55.93 5.48
N SER A 642 -7.15 55.99 5.24
CA SER A 642 -6.09 56.07 6.25
C SER A 642 -6.47 57.01 7.41
N VAL A 643 -6.27 56.58 8.66
CA VAL A 643 -5.46 57.18 9.77
C VAL A 643 -5.73 56.37 11.07
N ILE A 644 -4.64 56.08 11.79
CA ILE A 644 -4.36 55.25 12.99
C ILE A 644 -4.77 55.97 14.32
N PRO A 645 -4.83 55.40 15.57
CA PRO A 645 -5.12 54.05 16.12
C PRO A 645 -6.01 53.99 17.43
N LEU A 646 -6.23 52.76 17.91
CA LEU A 646 -6.35 52.26 19.31
C LEU A 646 -7.48 52.78 20.24
N ILE A 647 -8.47 51.92 20.55
CA ILE A 647 -9.02 51.69 21.92
C ILE A 647 -9.54 50.24 22.02
N VAL A 648 -9.19 49.60 23.13
CA VAL A 648 -9.55 48.24 23.56
C VAL A 648 -11.04 48.12 23.89
N SER A 649 -11.69 47.05 23.43
CA SER A 649 -12.88 46.49 24.09
C SER A 649 -12.79 44.97 24.12
N LEU A 650 -12.57 44.43 25.31
CA LEU A 650 -12.75 43.03 25.65
C LEU A 650 -14.22 42.64 25.43
N GLY A 651 -14.51 41.99 24.31
CA GLY A 651 -15.74 41.23 24.11
C GLY A 651 -15.53 39.82 24.64
N SER A 652 -16.26 39.46 25.69
CA SER A 652 -16.38 38.11 26.22
C SER A 652 -16.65 37.10 25.10
N LEU A 653 -15.77 36.10 24.98
CA LEU A 653 -16.01 34.89 24.20
C LEU A 653 -17.27 34.22 24.76
N ALA A 654 -18.35 34.21 23.99
CA ALA A 654 -19.52 33.42 24.29
C ALA A 654 -19.14 31.94 24.12
N ALA A 655 -18.93 31.24 25.24
CA ALA A 655 -18.75 29.80 25.22
C ALA A 655 -20.12 29.13 25.00
N ALA A 656 -20.18 28.17 24.08
CA ALA A 656 -21.31 27.25 23.93
C ALA A 656 -21.57 26.46 25.23
N LEU A 657 -22.66 25.69 25.28
CA LEU A 657 -23.00 24.81 26.40
C LEU A 657 -21.75 24.13 26.99
N ASN A 658 -21.47 24.36 28.27
CA ASN A 658 -20.27 23.83 28.92
C ASN A 658 -20.59 23.34 30.34
N ILE A 659 -20.45 22.04 30.58
CA ILE A 659 -20.61 21.44 31.91
C ILE A 659 -19.40 21.80 32.77
N THR A 660 -19.66 22.51 33.87
CA THR A 660 -18.66 23.03 34.80
C THR A 660 -18.53 22.21 36.09
N THR A 661 -19.52 21.36 36.39
CA THR A 661 -19.50 20.41 37.52
C THR A 661 -20.05 19.08 37.03
N PRO A 662 -19.35 17.95 37.26
CA PRO A 662 -18.16 17.77 38.10
C PRO A 662 -16.87 18.33 37.50
N ALA A 663 -15.96 18.81 38.35
CA ALA A 663 -14.65 19.32 37.97
C ALA A 663 -13.61 18.19 37.86
N ALA A 664 -12.45 18.50 37.27
CA ALA A 664 -11.41 17.50 37.04
C ALA A 664 -10.90 16.89 38.37
N ASN A 665 -10.85 15.56 38.42
CA ASN A 665 -10.35 14.77 39.55
C ASN A 665 -11.17 14.86 40.85
N GLU A 666 -12.41 15.33 40.79
CA GLU A 666 -13.33 15.16 41.91
C GLU A 666 -13.70 13.67 42.08
N THR A 667 -14.12 13.29 43.29
CA THR A 667 -14.52 11.93 43.61
C THR A 667 -15.93 11.93 44.18
N TYR A 668 -16.80 11.08 43.65
CA TYR A 668 -18.17 10.89 44.12
C TYR A 668 -18.43 9.42 44.41
N ALA A 669 -19.14 9.10 45.49
CA ALA A 669 -19.49 7.73 45.82
C ALA A 669 -20.61 7.21 44.91
N ALA A 670 -20.57 5.93 44.53
CA ALA A 670 -21.73 5.28 43.91
C ALA A 670 -22.96 5.41 44.82
N GLY A 671 -24.13 5.72 44.25
CA GLY A 671 -25.36 6.02 45.00
C GLY A 671 -25.46 7.44 45.57
N SER A 672 -24.47 8.31 45.36
CA SER A 672 -24.55 9.72 45.79
C SER A 672 -25.26 10.62 44.77
N THR A 673 -25.83 11.72 45.27
CA THR A 673 -26.37 12.80 44.44
C THR A 673 -25.24 13.68 43.92
N LEU A 674 -25.18 13.86 42.61
CA LEU A 674 -24.31 14.81 41.92
C LEU A 674 -25.14 15.97 41.40
N ASN A 675 -24.80 17.21 41.78
CA ASN A 675 -25.38 18.41 41.18
C ASN A 675 -24.55 18.82 39.95
N VAL A 676 -25.03 18.48 38.76
CA VAL A 676 -24.39 18.82 37.49
C VAL A 676 -24.70 20.27 37.17
N LYS A 677 -23.68 21.09 36.88
CA LYS A 677 -23.84 22.51 36.56
C LYS A 677 -23.26 22.81 35.19
N TRP A 678 -23.87 23.75 34.46
CA TRP A 678 -23.38 24.18 33.16
C TRP A 678 -23.59 25.67 32.92
N THR A 679 -22.85 26.21 31.96
CA THR A 679 -23.13 27.52 31.36
C THR A 679 -23.80 27.31 30.01
N SER A 680 -24.69 28.21 29.61
CA SER A 680 -25.36 28.16 28.32
C SER A 680 -25.50 29.57 27.70
N VAL A 681 -25.64 29.62 26.38
CA VAL A 681 -25.92 30.80 25.56
C VAL A 681 -27.18 30.58 24.72
N ASP A 682 -27.80 31.65 24.23
CA ASP A 682 -29.08 31.63 23.50
C ASP A 682 -29.10 30.76 22.22
N THR A 683 -27.94 30.27 21.76
CA THR A 683 -27.81 29.34 20.62
C THR A 683 -27.79 27.86 20.99
N ASP A 684 -27.76 27.52 22.28
CA ASP A 684 -27.77 26.15 22.76
C ASP A 684 -29.17 25.51 22.64
N PRO A 685 -29.26 24.17 22.61
CA PRO A 685 -30.55 23.47 22.59
C PRO A 685 -31.40 23.85 23.81
N THR A 686 -32.72 23.89 23.66
CA THR A 686 -33.64 24.27 24.75
C THR A 686 -33.69 23.25 25.88
N ASN A 687 -33.48 21.97 25.55
CA ASN A 687 -33.40 20.87 26.52
C ASN A 687 -32.18 19.99 26.21
N ILE A 688 -31.65 19.31 27.23
CA ILE A 688 -30.54 18.36 27.15
C ILE A 688 -30.87 17.08 27.95
N SER A 689 -30.27 15.97 27.56
CA SER A 689 -30.24 14.75 28.39
C SER A 689 -28.85 14.57 29.00
N LEU A 690 -28.79 14.15 30.25
CA LEU A 690 -27.53 13.92 30.97
C LEU A 690 -27.23 12.42 31.05
N TYR A 691 -26.01 12.06 30.68
CA TYR A 691 -25.52 10.68 30.70
C TYR A 691 -24.20 10.58 31.46
N LEU A 692 -24.04 9.52 32.24
CA LEU A 692 -22.76 9.13 32.84
C LEU A 692 -21.99 8.27 31.86
N TRP A 693 -20.74 8.62 31.55
CA TRP A 693 -19.87 7.89 30.63
C TRP A 693 -18.60 7.44 31.33
N ASN A 694 -18.08 6.27 30.97
CA ASN A 694 -16.72 5.85 31.27
C ASN A 694 -16.03 5.33 30.00
N PHE A 695 -14.96 6.02 29.60
CA PHE A 695 -14.18 5.72 28.40
C PHE A 695 -12.90 4.91 28.68
N VAL A 696 -12.68 4.47 29.92
CA VAL A 696 -11.44 3.75 30.30
C VAL A 696 -11.40 2.34 29.71
N SER A 697 -12.57 1.72 29.48
CA SER A 697 -12.68 0.41 28.81
C SER A 697 -13.43 0.54 27.47
N TRP A 698 -13.04 -0.26 26.48
CA TRP A 698 -13.71 -0.32 25.17
C TRP A 698 -14.51 -1.63 25.02
N PRO A 699 -15.80 -1.57 24.59
CA PRO A 699 -16.58 -0.37 24.27
C PRO A 699 -16.91 0.49 25.51
N PRO A 700 -17.10 1.82 25.36
CA PRO A 700 -17.38 2.71 26.48
C PRO A 700 -18.72 2.35 27.13
N SER A 701 -18.79 2.40 28.45
CA SER A 701 -20.06 2.27 29.16
C SER A 701 -20.72 3.64 29.32
N TYR A 702 -22.02 3.72 29.10
CA TYR A 702 -22.80 4.90 29.40
C TYR A 702 -24.14 4.53 30.04
N VAL A 703 -24.61 5.36 30.97
CA VAL A 703 -25.88 5.19 31.68
C VAL A 703 -26.67 6.50 31.63
N PRO A 704 -27.94 6.49 31.22
CA PRO A 704 -28.78 7.68 31.28
C PRO A 704 -29.01 8.10 32.72
N LEU A 705 -28.92 9.40 32.99
CA LEU A 705 -29.13 9.97 34.31
C LEU A 705 -30.38 10.86 34.38
N ALA A 706 -30.63 11.64 33.32
CA ALA A 706 -31.81 12.50 33.20
C ALA A 706 -32.13 12.80 31.72
N TYR A 707 -33.39 13.01 31.41
CA TYR A 707 -33.89 13.33 30.08
C TYR A 707 -34.61 14.68 30.06
N ASP A 708 -34.57 15.36 28.92
CA ASP A 708 -35.33 16.58 28.65
C ASP A 708 -35.15 17.69 29.71
N VAL A 709 -33.95 17.79 30.29
CA VAL A 709 -33.58 18.81 31.27
C VAL A 709 -33.52 20.17 30.58
N PRO A 710 -34.32 21.17 31.01
CA PRO A 710 -34.26 22.50 30.42
C PRO A 710 -32.86 23.11 30.55
N THR A 711 -32.25 23.48 29.43
CA THR A 711 -30.89 24.04 29.43
C THR A 711 -30.82 25.36 30.20
N ALA A 712 -31.94 26.08 30.27
CA ALA A 712 -32.09 27.31 31.04
C ALA A 712 -31.98 27.12 32.57
N ASP A 713 -32.09 25.88 33.08
CA ASP A 713 -32.00 25.61 34.52
C ASP A 713 -30.56 25.73 35.04
N LEU A 714 -29.56 25.66 34.15
CA LEU A 714 -28.11 25.78 34.42
C LEU A 714 -27.54 24.77 35.43
N SER A 715 -28.39 23.94 36.03
CA SER A 715 -28.02 22.87 36.95
C SER A 715 -29.11 21.82 37.07
N HIS A 716 -28.74 20.57 37.36
CA HIS A 716 -29.66 19.48 37.63
C HIS A 716 -29.02 18.42 38.55
N GLU A 717 -29.79 17.93 39.51
CA GLU A 717 -29.33 16.86 40.41
C GLU A 717 -29.59 15.49 39.77
N VAL A 718 -28.55 14.65 39.76
CA VAL A 718 -28.59 13.29 39.23
C VAL A 718 -28.05 12.31 40.26
N GLN A 719 -28.62 11.11 40.31
CA GLN A 719 -28.10 10.03 41.16
C GLN A 719 -27.05 9.23 40.40
N ILE A 720 -25.88 9.02 41.00
CA ILE A 720 -24.89 8.09 40.44
C ILE A 720 -25.39 6.66 40.68
N PRO A 721 -25.56 5.83 39.64
CA PRO A 721 -26.01 4.44 39.82
C PRO A 721 -25.15 3.66 40.83
N CYS A 722 -25.80 2.86 41.68
CA CYS A 722 -25.16 2.07 42.72
C CYS A 722 -24.31 0.91 42.19
N ASP A 723 -24.58 0.45 40.96
CA ASP A 723 -23.92 -0.69 40.31
C ASP A 723 -22.73 -0.27 39.43
N ASN A 724 -22.27 0.99 39.54
CA ASN A 724 -21.08 1.45 38.84
C ASN A 724 -19.78 0.86 39.41
N ASN A 725 -18.82 0.59 38.53
CA ASN A 725 -17.49 0.18 38.95
C ASN A 725 -16.74 1.37 39.59
N PRO A 726 -16.08 1.18 40.75
CA PRO A 726 -15.20 2.18 41.32
C PRO A 726 -13.96 2.38 40.44
N GLU A 727 -13.92 3.44 39.65
CA GLU A 727 -12.85 3.71 38.69
C GLU A 727 -12.70 5.22 38.42
N TRP A 728 -11.50 5.64 38.01
CA TRP A 728 -11.24 6.97 37.46
C TRP A 728 -11.69 7.03 36.00
N GLY A 729 -12.08 8.21 35.52
CA GLY A 729 -12.29 8.48 34.09
C GLY A 729 -13.76 8.63 33.68
N TYR A 730 -14.66 8.76 34.65
CA TYR A 730 -16.06 9.06 34.41
C TYR A 730 -16.27 10.51 33.95
N GLN A 731 -17.25 10.76 33.09
CA GLN A 731 -17.67 12.09 32.64
C GLN A 731 -19.19 12.18 32.54
N ILE A 732 -19.75 13.37 32.77
CA ILE A 732 -21.15 13.66 32.45
C ILE A 732 -21.21 14.25 31.05
N SER A 733 -22.02 13.68 30.17
CA SER A 733 -22.26 14.18 28.82
C SER A 733 -23.68 14.74 28.71
N ALA A 734 -23.82 15.96 28.21
CA ALA A 734 -25.09 16.51 27.75
C ALA A 734 -25.30 16.12 26.29
N ILE A 735 -26.40 15.46 25.95
CA ILE A 735 -26.66 14.93 24.60
C ILE A 735 -28.07 15.26 24.10
N ASN A 736 -28.32 15.01 22.81
CA ASN A 736 -29.64 15.19 22.20
C ASN A 736 -30.57 14.01 22.46
N GLY A 737 -31.52 14.15 23.39
CA GLY A 737 -32.51 13.12 23.68
C GLY A 737 -31.83 11.82 24.12
N THR A 738 -32.05 10.73 23.39
CA THR A 738 -31.43 9.42 23.65
C THR A 738 -30.25 9.10 22.71
N ASN A 739 -29.90 10.01 21.80
CA ASN A 739 -28.85 9.78 20.80
C ASN A 739 -27.46 10.03 21.37
N VAL A 740 -26.87 8.99 21.95
CA VAL A 740 -25.55 9.01 22.61
C VAL A 740 -24.37 9.38 21.69
N TYR A 741 -24.60 9.50 20.38
CA TYR A 741 -23.58 9.93 19.42
C TYR A 741 -23.59 11.44 19.15
N ILE A 742 -24.53 12.21 19.71
CA ILE A 742 -24.63 13.67 19.58
C ILE A 742 -24.39 14.30 20.95
N ILE A 743 -23.12 14.60 21.25
CA ILE A 743 -22.70 15.19 22.52
C ILE A 743 -22.56 16.70 22.37
N TYR A 744 -23.35 17.46 23.14
CA TYR A 744 -23.30 18.92 23.17
C TYR A 744 -22.17 19.45 24.06
N SER A 745 -21.95 18.79 25.21
CA SER A 745 -20.90 19.14 26.16
C SER A 745 -20.53 17.92 27.01
N GLN A 746 -19.29 17.88 27.50
CA GLN A 746 -18.87 16.91 28.51
C GLN A 746 -18.23 17.61 29.70
N SER A 747 -18.42 17.08 30.90
CA SER A 747 -17.68 17.50 32.09
C SER A 747 -16.21 17.11 31.98
N ALA A 748 -15.39 17.66 32.86
CA ALA A 748 -14.06 17.09 33.11
C ALA A 748 -14.19 15.64 33.66
N LYS A 749 -13.10 14.87 33.53
CA LYS A 749 -13.03 13.51 34.07
C LYS A 749 -12.97 13.52 35.60
N PHE A 750 -13.76 12.66 36.22
CA PHE A 750 -13.82 12.48 37.67
C PHE A 750 -13.76 10.99 38.04
N THR A 751 -13.68 10.70 39.33
CA THR A 751 -13.59 9.33 39.88
C THR A 751 -14.92 8.96 40.56
N ILE A 752 -15.38 7.73 40.34
CA ILE A 752 -16.44 7.15 41.18
C ILE A 752 -15.79 6.21 42.18
N SER A 753 -16.07 6.39 43.47
CA SER A 753 -15.62 5.50 44.55
C SER A 753 -16.71 4.49 44.93
N GLU A 754 -16.33 3.50 45.75
CA GLU A 754 -17.28 2.56 46.37
C GLU A 754 -18.40 3.32 47.13
N SER A 755 -19.56 2.68 47.29
CA SER A 755 -20.72 3.35 47.90
C SER A 755 -20.50 3.60 49.40
N ASP A 756 -20.82 4.81 49.86
CA ASP A 756 -20.75 5.18 51.28
C ASP A 756 -22.08 4.92 52.03
N SER A 757 -23.13 4.47 51.34
CA SER A 757 -24.47 4.20 51.88
C SER A 757 -25.08 2.90 51.33
N VAL A 758 -25.95 2.28 52.14
CA VAL A 758 -26.71 1.06 51.81
C VAL A 758 -27.68 1.38 50.66
N CYS A 759 -27.37 0.97 49.44
CA CYS A 759 -28.30 1.02 48.32
C CYS A 759 -29.49 0.08 48.61
N GLU A 760 -30.70 0.62 48.79
CA GLU A 760 -31.92 -0.21 48.93
C GLU A 760 -32.30 -0.85 47.59
N PRO A 761 -32.74 -2.12 47.55
CA PRO A 761 -33.18 -2.77 46.32
C PRO A 761 -34.58 -2.30 45.90
N GLU A 762 -34.74 -1.91 44.63
CA GLU A 762 -36.02 -1.56 44.01
C GLU A 762 -37.03 -2.74 43.99
N PRO A 763 -38.35 -2.50 44.05
CA PRO A 763 -39.37 -3.54 44.17
C PRO A 763 -39.72 -4.20 42.82
N GLU A 764 -39.96 -5.52 42.85
CA GLU A 764 -40.34 -6.30 41.66
C GLU A 764 -41.72 -5.89 41.09
N PRO A 765 -41.88 -5.79 39.75
CA PRO A 765 -43.17 -5.52 39.12
C PRO A 765 -44.06 -6.77 39.04
N THR A 766 -45.36 -6.59 39.28
CA THR A 766 -46.41 -7.62 39.18
C THR A 766 -46.65 -8.12 37.75
N PRO A 767 -47.00 -9.41 37.54
CA PRO A 767 -47.06 -10.00 36.20
C PRO A 767 -48.37 -9.70 35.45
N SER A 768 -48.23 -9.34 34.17
CA SER A 768 -49.31 -9.24 33.18
C SER A 768 -49.45 -10.54 32.38
N THR A 769 -50.68 -11.02 32.21
CA THR A 769 -51.02 -12.28 31.54
C THR A 769 -51.34 -12.07 30.05
N CYS A 770 -50.36 -12.28 29.16
CA CYS A 770 -50.59 -12.64 27.74
C CYS A 770 -49.47 -13.59 27.26
N PRO A 771 -49.74 -14.61 26.43
CA PRO A 771 -48.70 -15.54 25.97
C PRO A 771 -48.05 -15.02 24.69
N THR A 772 -46.74 -14.78 24.71
CA THR A 772 -45.94 -14.45 23.51
C THR A 772 -45.08 -15.64 23.07
N ALA A 773 -44.99 -15.82 21.76
CA ALA A 773 -44.23 -16.88 21.11
C ALA A 773 -42.71 -16.71 21.32
N VAL A 774 -42.03 -17.78 21.73
CA VAL A 774 -40.59 -17.77 22.01
C VAL A 774 -39.80 -18.11 20.75
N SER A 775 -38.88 -17.23 20.33
CA SER A 775 -37.85 -17.54 19.33
C SER A 775 -36.46 -17.51 19.98
N THR A 776 -35.68 -18.58 19.83
CA THR A 776 -34.37 -18.76 20.48
C THR A 776 -33.23 -18.18 19.61
N VAL A 777 -32.35 -17.37 20.20
CA VAL A 777 -31.09 -16.90 19.58
C VAL A 777 -29.89 -17.61 20.23
N TYR A 778 -28.90 -18.01 19.44
CA TYR A 778 -27.69 -18.71 19.91
C TYR A 778 -26.47 -17.78 19.90
N VAL A 779 -25.73 -17.69 21.02
CA VAL A 779 -24.49 -16.89 21.12
C VAL A 779 -23.34 -17.78 21.62
N THR A 780 -22.18 -17.72 20.95
CA THR A 780 -20.96 -18.47 21.31
C THR A 780 -19.88 -17.50 21.80
N VAL A 781 -19.30 -17.75 22.98
CA VAL A 781 -18.21 -16.94 23.56
C VAL A 781 -16.96 -17.81 23.74
N SER A 782 -15.77 -17.32 23.35
CA SER A 782 -14.48 -18.01 23.51
C SER A 782 -13.41 -17.09 24.13
N PRO A 783 -12.70 -17.48 25.20
CA PRO A 783 -11.63 -16.67 25.78
C PRO A 783 -10.28 -16.90 25.10
N THR A 784 -9.49 -15.83 24.88
CA THR A 784 -8.07 -15.88 24.49
C THR A 784 -7.20 -15.28 25.61
N GLY A 785 -6.14 -15.99 26.01
CA GLY A 785 -5.17 -15.52 27.02
C GLY A 785 -3.86 -15.06 26.38
N SER A 786 -3.29 -13.97 26.87
CA SER A 786 -1.99 -13.43 26.43
C SER A 786 -0.81 -14.22 27.03
N SER A 787 0.20 -14.55 26.21
CA SER A 787 1.44 -15.17 26.64
C SER A 787 2.64 -14.33 26.19
N SER A 788 3.32 -13.69 27.14
CA SER A 788 4.66 -13.13 26.99
C SER A 788 5.67 -14.04 27.70
N ARG A 789 6.63 -14.61 26.96
CA ARG A 789 7.97 -15.03 27.44
C ARG A 789 8.84 -15.50 26.26
N LEU A 790 9.93 -14.77 26.04
CA LEU A 790 11.10 -15.15 25.23
C LEU A 790 11.81 -16.36 25.86
N PHE A 791 12.40 -17.27 25.06
CA PHE A 791 13.72 -17.90 25.33
C PHE A 791 14.26 -18.64 24.08
N HIS A 792 15.58 -18.47 23.85
CA HIS A 792 16.43 -19.13 22.84
C HIS A 792 17.02 -20.47 23.36
N PRO A 793 17.64 -21.31 22.49
CA PRO A 793 17.66 -22.78 22.60
C PRO A 793 18.98 -23.40 23.08
N SER A 794 18.95 -24.65 23.57
CA SER A 794 20.07 -25.62 23.44
C SER A 794 19.73 -27.07 23.89
N SER A 795 19.95 -28.01 22.95
CA SER A 795 20.51 -29.38 23.04
C SER A 795 20.18 -30.41 24.16
N SER A 796 19.53 -31.50 23.73
CA SER A 796 19.77 -32.95 23.93
C SER A 796 20.30 -33.56 25.26
N SER A 797 19.55 -34.54 25.79
CA SER A 797 19.87 -35.99 25.85
C SER A 797 19.36 -36.70 27.14
N HIS A 798 19.08 -38.01 26.99
CA HIS A 798 18.29 -38.92 27.83
C HIS A 798 18.82 -39.24 29.26
N VAL A 799 17.90 -39.61 30.18
CA VAL A 799 17.82 -40.89 30.95
C VAL A 799 17.11 -40.69 32.31
N SER A 800 16.09 -41.53 32.59
CA SER A 800 15.43 -41.80 33.89
C SER A 800 16.08 -43.04 34.55
N PRO A 801 16.14 -43.24 35.91
CA PRO A 801 14.92 -43.46 36.73
C PRO A 801 14.94 -42.98 38.22
N THR A 802 13.72 -42.96 38.76
CA THR A 802 13.15 -42.75 40.12
C THR A 802 13.84 -43.50 41.29
N PRO A 803 13.61 -43.21 42.61
CA PRO A 803 12.30 -42.88 43.24
C PRO A 803 12.24 -41.77 44.34
N SER A 804 11.01 -41.23 44.46
CA SER A 804 10.35 -40.33 45.44
C SER A 804 10.54 -40.65 46.95
N PRO A 805 10.34 -39.71 47.92
CA PRO A 805 9.10 -38.94 48.07
C PRO A 805 9.13 -37.46 48.57
N SER A 806 8.07 -36.76 48.15
CA SER A 806 7.31 -35.68 48.80
C SER A 806 7.98 -34.35 49.19
N THR A 807 7.72 -33.33 48.37
CA THR A 807 7.24 -32.02 48.86
C THR A 807 6.14 -31.50 47.93
N THR A 808 4.99 -31.23 48.53
CA THR A 808 3.84 -30.55 47.94
C THR A 808 4.19 -29.10 47.66
N THR A 809 4.13 -28.68 46.40
CA THR A 809 3.91 -27.27 46.03
C THR A 809 2.69 -27.21 45.12
N THR A 810 1.60 -26.69 45.70
CA THR A 810 0.34 -26.35 45.06
C THR A 810 0.56 -25.28 43.99
N PRO A 811 0.12 -25.46 42.73
CA PRO A 811 0.01 -24.35 41.80
C PRO A 811 -1.25 -23.54 42.15
N THR A 812 -1.05 -22.37 42.74
CA THR A 812 -2.07 -21.32 42.84
C THR A 812 -2.26 -20.67 41.47
N SER A 813 -3.39 -20.96 40.84
CA SER A 813 -4.11 -20.08 39.92
C SER A 813 -5.54 -20.61 39.77
N LYS A 814 -6.33 -20.51 40.85
CA LYS A 814 -7.79 -20.44 40.74
C LYS A 814 -8.10 -18.97 40.39
N TYR A 815 -9.12 -18.77 39.54
CA TYR A 815 -9.60 -17.50 38.94
C TYR A 815 -9.14 -17.26 37.50
N VAL A 816 -9.95 -17.75 36.56
CA VAL A 816 -10.20 -17.01 35.32
C VAL A 816 -11.15 -15.87 35.70
N LYS A 817 -10.76 -14.60 35.53
CA LYS A 817 -11.71 -13.48 35.67
C LYS A 817 -12.83 -13.68 34.64
N PRO A 818 -14.12 -13.61 35.02
CA PRO A 818 -15.19 -13.53 34.03
C PRO A 818 -14.93 -12.33 33.14
N GLY A 819 -14.96 -12.50 31.82
CA GLY A 819 -15.01 -11.36 30.92
C GLY A 819 -16.30 -10.59 31.15
N THR A 820 -16.25 -9.26 31.07
CA THR A 820 -17.43 -8.40 31.20
C THR A 820 -18.31 -8.61 29.97
N VAL A 821 -19.50 -9.20 30.16
CA VAL A 821 -20.52 -9.31 29.10
C VAL A 821 -21.46 -8.12 29.26
N PRO A 822 -21.68 -7.28 28.24
CA PRO A 822 -22.63 -6.17 28.34
C PRO A 822 -24.04 -6.72 28.61
N LYS A 823 -24.76 -6.08 29.56
CA LYS A 823 -26.13 -6.46 29.95
C LYS A 823 -27.09 -6.36 28.76
N THR A 824 -26.86 -5.42 27.86
CA THR A 824 -27.58 -5.25 26.59
C THR A 824 -26.74 -5.83 25.46
N ILE A 825 -27.27 -6.85 24.80
CA ILE A 825 -26.57 -7.56 23.71
C ILE A 825 -27.11 -7.20 22.32
N GLY A 826 -28.16 -6.40 22.27
CA GLY A 826 -28.79 -5.92 21.04
C GLY A 826 -30.03 -5.08 21.35
N TRP A 827 -30.67 -4.58 20.30
CA TRP A 827 -31.92 -3.82 20.38
C TRP A 827 -32.91 -4.40 19.36
N CYS A 828 -34.21 -4.26 19.64
CA CYS A 828 -35.24 -4.52 18.64
C CYS A 828 -35.08 -3.52 17.45
N SER A 829 -35.63 -3.87 16.28
CA SER A 829 -35.42 -3.11 15.03
C SER A 829 -35.90 -1.66 15.06
N ASP A 830 -36.78 -1.33 16.00
CA ASP A 830 -37.30 0.01 16.26
C ASP A 830 -36.44 0.82 17.25
N TYR A 831 -35.39 0.20 17.81
CA TYR A 831 -34.47 0.74 18.80
C TYR A 831 -35.12 1.24 20.10
N SER A 832 -36.39 0.91 20.35
CA SER A 832 -37.12 1.38 21.54
C SER A 832 -37.08 0.38 22.71
N HIS A 833 -36.71 -0.88 22.44
CA HIS A 833 -36.62 -1.95 23.44
C HIS A 833 -35.24 -2.64 23.42
N PRO A 834 -34.44 -2.56 24.49
CA PRO A 834 -33.15 -3.25 24.58
C PRO A 834 -33.34 -4.75 24.84
N VAL A 835 -32.57 -5.58 24.15
CA VAL A 835 -32.49 -7.03 24.42
C VAL A 835 -31.44 -7.25 25.49
N THR A 836 -31.91 -7.56 26.70
CA THR A 836 -31.06 -7.73 27.88
C THR A 836 -30.90 -9.18 28.30
N LEU A 837 -29.72 -9.54 28.79
CA LEU A 837 -29.50 -10.81 29.48
C LEU A 837 -30.17 -10.76 30.86
N ASP A 838 -31.02 -11.73 31.16
CA ASP A 838 -31.65 -11.90 32.47
C ASP A 838 -30.61 -12.33 33.53
N LYS A 839 -29.59 -13.10 33.12
CA LYS A 839 -28.42 -13.47 33.95
C LYS A 839 -27.12 -13.51 33.14
N VAL A 840 -26.02 -13.12 33.77
CA VAL A 840 -24.67 -13.32 33.22
C VAL A 840 -24.36 -14.82 33.18
N PRO A 841 -23.98 -15.41 32.02
CA PRO A 841 -23.65 -16.82 31.95
C PRO A 841 -22.46 -17.14 32.86
N THR A 842 -22.69 -18.01 33.84
CA THR A 842 -21.63 -18.52 34.72
C THR A 842 -21.11 -19.83 34.14
N PRO A 843 -19.79 -20.02 33.94
CA PRO A 843 -19.29 -21.28 33.40
C PRO A 843 -19.62 -22.44 34.35
N THR A 844 -20.39 -23.42 33.89
CA THR A 844 -20.66 -24.65 34.65
C THR A 844 -19.38 -25.50 34.71
N PRO A 845 -18.88 -25.91 35.89
CA PRO A 845 -17.76 -26.83 35.96
C PRO A 845 -18.16 -28.18 35.35
N SER A 846 -17.51 -28.63 34.27
CA SER A 846 -17.68 -30.01 33.80
C SER A 846 -17.17 -31.00 34.85
N PRO A 847 -17.85 -32.14 35.09
CA PRO A 847 -17.28 -33.23 35.85
C PRO A 847 -16.04 -33.79 35.15
N MET A 848 -15.03 -34.18 35.94
CA MET A 848 -13.82 -34.85 35.46
C MET A 848 -14.16 -36.04 34.56
N VAL A 849 -13.80 -35.96 33.27
CA VAL A 849 -13.73 -37.13 32.39
C VAL A 849 -12.29 -37.63 32.41
N THR A 850 -12.09 -38.84 32.93
CA THR A 850 -10.85 -39.60 32.87
C THR A 850 -10.40 -39.82 31.41
N PRO A 851 -9.12 -39.62 31.05
CA PRO A 851 -8.65 -39.89 29.69
C PRO A 851 -8.60 -41.39 29.41
N ALA A 852 -9.08 -41.81 28.24
CA ALA A 852 -8.74 -43.10 27.65
C ALA A 852 -7.25 -43.08 27.19
N PRO A 853 -6.56 -44.24 27.16
CA PRO A 853 -5.13 -44.27 26.86
C PRO A 853 -4.86 -44.03 25.37
N GLU A 854 -4.19 -42.92 25.03
CA GLU A 854 -3.68 -42.65 23.69
C GLU A 854 -2.26 -43.23 23.53
N GLY A 855 -2.04 -43.95 22.41
CA GLY A 855 -0.72 -44.35 21.92
C GLY A 855 0.13 -43.15 21.48
N PRO A 856 1.43 -43.35 21.22
CA PRO A 856 2.39 -42.25 21.19
C PRO A 856 2.35 -41.47 19.89
N GLY A 857 2.22 -40.13 19.96
CA GLY A 857 2.71 -39.23 18.90
C GLY A 857 1.84 -38.02 18.51
N ALA A 858 1.50 -37.12 19.44
CA ALA A 858 1.19 -35.72 19.13
C ALA A 858 1.32 -34.84 20.38
N SER A 859 2.28 -33.90 20.39
CA SER A 859 2.41 -32.90 21.45
C SER A 859 2.22 -31.50 20.87
N GLY A 860 1.13 -30.85 21.26
CA GLY A 860 0.81 -29.45 20.98
C GLY A 860 -0.25 -28.96 21.98
N PRO A 861 -0.27 -27.68 22.38
CA PRO A 861 -1.21 -27.17 23.36
C PRO A 861 -2.64 -27.18 22.78
N ARG A 862 -3.55 -27.94 23.41
CA ARG A 862 -4.98 -27.93 23.05
C ARG A 862 -5.69 -26.78 23.79
N VAL A 863 -6.18 -25.79 23.06
CA VAL A 863 -7.16 -24.80 23.58
C VAL A 863 -8.48 -25.54 23.83
N LYS A 864 -9.01 -25.49 25.06
CA LYS A 864 -10.35 -26.03 25.37
C LYS A 864 -11.39 -24.93 25.21
N THR A 865 -12.28 -25.08 24.23
CA THR A 865 -13.50 -24.26 24.10
C THR A 865 -14.54 -24.71 25.12
N ILE A 866 -15.07 -23.79 25.92
CA ILE A 866 -16.21 -24.04 26.82
C ILE A 866 -17.41 -23.29 26.23
N THR A 867 -18.46 -24.01 25.83
CA THR A 867 -19.70 -23.45 25.30
C THR A 867 -20.72 -23.32 26.44
N THR A 868 -21.34 -22.14 26.62
CA THR A 868 -22.46 -21.93 27.55
C THR A 868 -23.66 -21.39 26.78
N THR A 869 -24.82 -21.99 26.96
CA THR A 869 -26.07 -21.64 26.26
C THR A 869 -26.98 -20.83 27.19
N VAL A 870 -27.54 -19.72 26.72
CA VAL A 870 -28.51 -18.90 27.47
C VAL A 870 -29.71 -18.61 26.58
N THR A 871 -30.92 -18.59 27.16
CA THR A 871 -32.18 -18.29 26.49
C THR A 871 -32.59 -16.86 26.82
N VAL A 872 -33.03 -16.07 25.84
CA VAL A 872 -33.53 -14.69 26.03
C VAL A 872 -34.92 -14.53 25.41
N GLU A 873 -35.76 -13.66 25.97
CA GLU A 873 -37.07 -13.33 25.41
C GLU A 873 -36.93 -12.49 24.12
N ALA A 874 -37.76 -12.80 23.11
CA ALA A 874 -37.76 -12.11 21.82
C ALA A 874 -38.71 -10.90 21.81
N CYS A 875 -38.38 -9.90 21.00
CA CYS A 875 -39.13 -8.65 20.81
C CYS A 875 -40.64 -8.89 20.58
N PRO A 876 -41.53 -8.03 21.10
CA PRO A 876 -42.95 -8.09 20.76
C PRO A 876 -43.12 -7.93 19.24
N VAL A 877 -43.88 -8.82 18.62
CA VAL A 877 -44.35 -8.63 17.24
C VAL A 877 -45.59 -7.75 17.34
N GLU A 878 -45.58 -6.57 16.70
CA GLU A 878 -46.79 -5.77 16.50
C GLU A 878 -47.74 -6.55 15.58
N ASP A 879 -48.73 -7.20 16.18
CA ASP A 879 -50.00 -7.48 15.49
C ASP A 879 -50.91 -6.25 15.64
N ASP A 880 -51.47 -5.81 14.50
CA ASP A 880 -52.64 -4.94 14.34
C ASP A 880 -52.52 -3.41 14.56
N MET A 881 -52.43 -2.64 13.45
CA MET A 881 -53.50 -1.78 12.88
C MET A 881 -53.00 -0.53 12.11
N TRP A 882 -53.51 -0.41 10.87
CA TRP A 882 -54.03 0.79 10.17
C TRP A 882 -53.39 2.17 10.32
#